data_AF-A0A7J6XU57-F1
#
_entry.id   AF-A0A7J6XU57-F1
#
_cell.length_a   1.000
_cell.length_b   1.000
_cell.length_c   1.000
_cell.angle_alpha   90.00
_cell.angle_beta   90.00
_cell.angle_gamma   90.00
#
_symmetry.space_group_name_H-M   'P 1'
#
loop_
_entity.id
_entity.type
_entity.pdbx_description
1 polymer ?
#
loop_
_entity_poly.entity_id
_entity_poly.type
_entity_poly.pdbx_seq_one_letter_code
_entity_poly.pdbx_strand_id
1 'polypeptide(L)'
;MSGRPEEGIYGNLESQSSNFSQGGRRRARSEFEGETDYSSATRRRLEEMHRPQWTMSSRVEDILLEGSTNRTDMKLNEFLRSKLGGTAAVGEDYNVTMEAFVQEPDAYVQDQQFLRRIVNLTAYQLLKIELERELEKRKILLEAIHKLDDEGVFSLEQWRDYEGKDTVTPHAKGKLNGVLTQVQREEKREAEERLRREEEEIQRRLQEMKYTISTTIEEVLFKGGVRVKERKLNDFLLVRFGGRGVVDTKDNVVLEEFVKEPGRYIHDAGVLNEIKTTDAYLRIEGAVRDEMDKEEDVRRLKQAGVSNLQKWSEAAEQIKESVHEITKSFLDAAAEEARNPTSTVVSIKLEGVYESVYNARWHHVMEVPDDNGMGMKVEEGKPEQSWTYKEVGQTLEKDYGVQQSGTPRIRLMVLTSDKRWPYTMNGPHRAGIDLCVNCEVERVWQIVERDLTKWFSNFDSTLNPSPVPCVLIGTPGIGKSMNAGSYLLYQLLQCDVRKLQVVVQCFGETAYVFDKTSRAVRKYEGEITSKNVISSLWRCGMKGYIIYDVAKIGTPPDAGFAPYDGWGMIVVSSPKVNNYAKWENQLQAARIIMNCPDEMDVKAMCAWMKRGLDPDEQAEYWRMVEKHMDKVGPIPRHIFDENKYGKRTKDVTRALRWINIGDQGKYFTQGGEQWYSEDPSHKLVKIVRVREDGPFEDFSNAPICTYLGVLTLSRLAKVLSPHDIFFLVLGMKNVVQSAALKKYALTVFLSVEFVTSIVKDLKELQPPSPSKPRSSVLTLNPHGYPTEAAAITELKFIDRPQELKYRVLYIPTFPTFPLVDGFFFLKSPRKTLVGLQMTTASAHHTITSTVNLFTEHLSKYFDGWERFAQGLSWDIIYIQHADSKPMKNWQRCDYVNSRNKTDAEKKIVAFWNGRVHQYQVILKGKFPEAIKFSHDDLPEGDEKGKKIEKNK
;
A
#
# COMPACT_ATOMS: atom_id res chain seq x y z
N MET A 1 -1.81 41.31 34.73
CA MET A 1 -2.14 41.05 36.15
C MET A 1 -3.51 40.37 36.16
N SER A 2 -3.82 39.30 36.88
CA SER A 2 -3.05 38.38 37.75
C SER A 2 -3.80 37.02 37.77
N GLY A 3 -3.12 35.89 38.03
CA GLY A 3 -3.77 34.58 38.18
C GLY A 3 -2.98 33.42 37.56
N ARG A 4 -2.52 32.47 38.40
CA ARG A 4 -1.75 31.28 37.99
C ARG A 4 -2.66 30.15 37.48
N PRO A 5 -2.15 29.21 36.66
CA PRO A 5 -2.74 27.90 36.47
C PRO A 5 -2.38 26.93 37.60
N GLU A 6 -3.21 25.93 37.85
CA GLU A 6 -2.97 24.84 38.81
C GLU A 6 -2.27 23.64 38.15
N GLU A 7 -1.41 22.96 38.91
CA GLU A 7 -0.72 21.72 38.52
C GLU A 7 -1.51 20.48 38.99
N GLY A 8 -1.47 19.40 38.21
CA GLY A 8 -2.31 18.22 38.46
C GLY A 8 -1.81 16.90 37.86
N ILE A 9 -0.68 16.40 38.37
CA ILE A 9 -0.32 14.97 38.51
C ILE A 9 -0.32 14.09 37.24
N TYR A 10 0.88 13.80 36.72
CA TYR A 10 1.16 12.57 35.95
C TYR A 10 1.64 11.46 36.89
N GLY A 11 1.03 10.27 36.82
CA GLY A 11 1.51 9.07 37.51
C GLY A 11 2.33 8.18 36.57
N ASN A 12 3.65 8.11 36.79
CA ASN A 12 4.51 7.12 36.13
C ASN A 12 4.50 5.80 36.91
N LEU A 13 4.47 4.68 36.18
CA LEU A 13 4.63 3.33 36.72
C LEU A 13 5.54 2.53 35.77
N GLU A 14 6.85 2.77 35.86
CA GLU A 14 7.87 1.89 35.29
C GLU A 14 8.46 1.00 36.37
N SER A 15 8.54 -0.30 36.08
CA SER A 15 9.01 -1.34 36.99
C SER A 15 10.53 -1.51 36.94
N GLN A 16 11.10 -1.82 38.10
CA GLN A 16 12.55 -1.96 38.31
C GLN A 16 13.10 -3.25 37.69
N SER A 17 14.33 -3.19 37.16
CA SER A 17 15.36 -4.21 37.43
C SER A 17 16.76 -3.59 37.30
N SER A 18 17.74 -4.14 37.99
CA SER A 18 18.98 -3.43 38.31
C SER A 18 20.25 -4.30 38.24
N ASN A 19 21.37 -3.58 38.08
CA ASN A 19 22.76 -3.92 38.46
C ASN A 19 23.73 -4.54 37.44
N PHE A 20 24.84 -3.82 37.31
CA PHE A 20 26.13 -4.15 36.71
C PHE A 20 26.92 -5.22 37.50
N SER A 21 27.87 -5.91 36.85
CA SER A 21 29.32 -5.74 37.16
C SER A 21 30.27 -6.46 36.19
N GLN A 22 31.51 -5.95 36.14
CA GLN A 22 32.59 -6.38 35.23
C GLN A 22 33.37 -7.60 35.75
N GLY A 23 34.08 -8.28 34.85
CA GLY A 23 35.22 -9.13 35.21
C GLY A 23 35.86 -9.82 33.99
N GLY A 24 37.13 -9.56 33.70
CA GLY A 24 37.83 -10.23 32.60
C GLY A 24 39.33 -10.43 32.84
N ARG A 25 39.88 -11.58 32.42
CA ARG A 25 41.33 -11.74 32.17
C ARG A 25 41.71 -12.97 31.30
N ARG A 26 42.13 -12.67 30.07
CA ARG A 26 43.22 -13.25 29.24
C ARG A 26 43.75 -14.68 29.48
N ARG A 27 43.79 -15.46 28.38
CA ARG A 27 44.95 -16.15 27.72
C ARG A 27 44.40 -16.89 26.47
N ALA A 28 45.11 -17.14 25.37
CA ALA A 28 46.28 -16.53 24.74
C ALA A 28 46.26 -16.87 23.22
N ARG A 29 47.05 -16.14 22.41
CA ARG A 29 47.01 -16.08 20.93
C ARG A 29 47.58 -17.32 20.20
N SER A 30 46.96 -17.70 19.09
CA SER A 30 47.65 -18.13 17.85
C SER A 30 46.84 -17.64 16.64
N GLU A 31 47.49 -17.38 15.52
CA GLU A 31 47.01 -16.49 14.44
C GLU A 31 47.48 -17.03 13.07
N PHE A 32 46.66 -16.86 12.01
CA PHE A 32 46.88 -17.32 10.61
C PHE A 32 46.92 -18.86 10.38
N GLU A 33 46.33 -19.49 9.36
CA GLU A 33 45.29 -19.18 8.34
C GLU A 33 44.88 -20.55 7.69
N GLY A 34 43.73 -20.82 7.05
CA GLY A 34 42.57 -20.02 6.62
C GLY A 34 41.38 -20.91 6.17
N GLU A 35 40.84 -20.66 4.96
CA GLU A 35 39.83 -21.43 4.19
C GLU A 35 38.55 -22.00 4.88
N THR A 36 37.46 -21.23 4.75
CA THR A 36 36.06 -21.71 4.54
C THR A 36 35.49 -22.81 5.43
N ASP A 37 35.19 -22.47 6.69
CA ASP A 37 34.34 -23.31 7.54
C ASP A 37 32.84 -22.97 7.35
N TYR A 38 32.16 -23.74 6.50
CA TYR A 38 30.70 -23.66 6.33
C TYR A 38 30.01 -24.19 7.59
N SER A 39 29.38 -23.29 8.35
CA SER A 39 28.66 -23.58 9.59
C SER A 39 27.85 -24.88 9.56
N SER A 40 28.11 -25.74 10.55
CA SER A 40 27.44 -27.02 10.78
C SER A 40 25.92 -26.91 10.99
N ALA A 41 25.41 -25.71 11.28
CA ALA A 41 23.97 -25.43 11.33
C ALA A 41 23.31 -25.41 9.94
N THR A 42 24.03 -24.95 8.90
CA THR A 42 23.54 -24.95 7.52
C THR A 42 23.45 -26.37 6.97
N ARG A 43 24.40 -27.24 7.35
CA ARG A 43 24.42 -28.65 6.94
C ARG A 43 23.22 -29.43 7.48
N ARG A 44 22.86 -29.26 8.76
CA ARG A 44 21.62 -29.83 9.33
C ARG A 44 20.36 -29.35 8.62
N ARG A 45 20.25 -28.05 8.31
CA ARG A 45 19.08 -27.50 7.62
C ARG A 45 18.96 -27.94 6.15
N LEU A 46 20.07 -28.14 5.44
CA LEU A 46 20.02 -28.73 4.10
C LEU A 46 19.65 -30.22 4.13
N GLU A 47 20.17 -30.97 5.11
CA GLU A 47 19.83 -32.39 5.30
C GLU A 47 18.36 -32.59 5.75
N GLU A 48 17.75 -31.64 6.47
CA GLU A 48 16.32 -31.64 6.80
C GLU A 48 15.40 -31.31 5.61
N MET A 49 15.87 -30.59 4.59
CA MET A 49 15.05 -30.23 3.41
C MET A 49 14.88 -31.36 2.37
N HIS A 50 15.67 -32.44 2.47
CA HIS A 50 15.71 -33.51 1.46
C HIS A 50 15.60 -34.94 2.05
N ARG A 51 15.05 -35.11 3.25
CA ARG A 51 14.67 -36.44 3.76
C ARG A 51 13.33 -36.90 3.17
N PRO A 52 13.19 -38.16 2.73
CA PRO A 52 11.90 -38.74 2.40
C PRO A 52 10.97 -38.75 3.63
N GLN A 53 9.71 -38.36 3.43
CA GLN A 53 8.67 -38.47 4.45
C GLN A 53 8.12 -39.89 4.44
N TRP A 54 8.64 -40.73 5.34
CA TRP A 54 8.14 -42.09 5.53
C TRP A 54 6.76 -42.10 6.20
N THR A 55 5.85 -42.92 5.68
CA THR A 55 4.53 -43.28 6.23
C THR A 55 4.50 -44.77 6.63
N MET A 56 3.45 -45.21 7.33
CA MET A 56 3.25 -46.64 7.65
C MET A 56 3.11 -47.54 6.39
N SER A 57 2.71 -46.98 5.25
CA SER A 57 2.65 -47.66 3.94
C SER A 57 3.99 -47.71 3.17
N SER A 58 5.06 -47.12 3.72
CA SER A 58 6.39 -47.13 3.08
C SER A 58 6.94 -48.54 2.94
N ARG A 59 7.60 -48.82 1.80
CA ARG A 59 8.20 -50.13 1.55
C ARG A 59 9.49 -50.31 2.37
N VAL A 60 9.67 -51.52 2.88
CA VAL A 60 10.87 -51.94 3.63
C VAL A 60 12.13 -51.78 2.78
N GLU A 61 12.05 -52.14 1.50
CA GLU A 61 13.11 -51.95 0.49
C GLU A 61 13.62 -50.51 0.45
N ASP A 62 12.72 -49.54 0.28
CA ASP A 62 13.06 -48.12 0.14
C ASP A 62 13.73 -47.55 1.40
N ILE A 63 13.23 -47.93 2.59
CA ILE A 63 13.80 -47.53 3.89
C ILE A 63 15.20 -48.12 4.10
N LEU A 64 15.39 -49.40 3.77
CA LEU A 64 16.67 -50.07 3.94
C LEU A 64 17.73 -49.54 2.95
N LEU A 65 17.34 -49.19 1.72
CA LEU A 65 18.22 -48.62 0.71
C LEU A 65 18.42 -47.09 0.82
N GLU A 66 17.69 -46.39 1.70
CA GLU A 66 17.84 -44.93 1.90
C GLU A 66 19.31 -44.52 2.13
N GLY A 67 19.80 -43.60 1.30
CA GLY A 67 21.14 -43.01 1.37
C GLY A 67 22.26 -43.78 0.64
N SER A 68 21.98 -44.87 -0.08
CA SER A 68 23.02 -45.76 -0.63
C SER A 68 23.63 -45.35 -1.98
N THR A 69 23.28 -44.20 -2.56
CA THR A 69 23.51 -43.92 -4.00
C THR A 69 24.40 -42.72 -4.36
N ASN A 70 24.84 -41.88 -3.41
CA ASN A 70 25.48 -40.58 -3.73
C ASN A 70 27.00 -40.48 -3.51
N ARG A 71 27.74 -41.60 -3.44
CA ARG A 71 29.21 -41.60 -3.27
C ARG A 71 29.99 -42.53 -4.21
N THR A 72 29.34 -43.55 -4.76
CA THR A 72 29.96 -44.56 -5.66
C THR A 72 30.27 -44.05 -7.07
N ASP A 73 29.61 -42.97 -7.51
CA ASP A 73 29.66 -42.47 -8.89
C ASP A 73 30.91 -41.64 -9.25
N MET A 74 31.83 -41.37 -8.31
CA MET A 74 33.08 -40.68 -8.61
C MET A 74 33.84 -41.38 -9.74
N LYS A 75 34.22 -40.62 -10.78
CA LYS A 75 34.90 -41.18 -11.95
C LYS A 75 36.41 -41.32 -11.74
N LEU A 76 37.01 -42.33 -12.39
CA LEU A 76 38.45 -42.56 -12.32
C LEU A 76 39.26 -41.32 -12.73
N ASN A 77 38.93 -40.68 -13.85
CA ASN A 77 39.62 -39.45 -14.28
C ASN A 77 39.40 -38.25 -13.34
N GLU A 78 38.28 -38.21 -12.61
CA GLU A 78 38.02 -37.17 -11.60
C GLU A 78 38.94 -37.38 -10.38
N PHE A 79 39.02 -38.62 -9.89
CA PHE A 79 39.95 -39.02 -8.84
C PHE A 79 41.41 -38.74 -9.23
N LEU A 80 41.85 -39.18 -10.43
CA LEU A 80 43.21 -39.01 -10.92
C LEU A 80 43.59 -37.53 -11.06
N ARG A 81 42.76 -36.69 -11.69
CA ARG A 81 43.01 -35.25 -11.79
C ARG A 81 43.13 -34.59 -10.42
N SER A 82 42.31 -35.01 -9.45
CA SER A 82 42.33 -34.44 -8.09
C SER A 82 43.55 -34.80 -7.25
N LYS A 83 44.25 -35.93 -7.54
CA LYS A 83 45.37 -36.43 -6.72
C LYS A 83 46.72 -36.47 -7.44
N LEU A 84 46.75 -36.49 -8.77
CA LEU A 84 47.98 -36.59 -9.58
C LEU A 84 48.19 -35.38 -10.52
N GLY A 85 47.23 -34.46 -10.59
CA GLY A 85 47.31 -33.22 -11.38
C GLY A 85 46.60 -33.31 -12.73
N GLY A 86 46.35 -32.15 -13.36
CA GLY A 86 45.43 -32.01 -14.50
C GLY A 86 45.77 -32.78 -15.78
N THR A 87 47.01 -33.28 -15.92
CA THR A 87 47.45 -34.12 -17.05
C THR A 87 47.34 -35.63 -16.78
N ALA A 88 46.98 -36.06 -15.57
CA ALA A 88 46.77 -37.47 -15.25
C ALA A 88 45.34 -37.90 -15.61
N ALA A 89 45.20 -38.69 -16.68
CA ALA A 89 43.94 -39.28 -17.10
C ALA A 89 44.18 -40.60 -17.87
N VAL A 90 43.23 -41.53 -17.77
CA VAL A 90 43.07 -42.66 -18.69
C VAL A 90 42.21 -42.26 -19.89
N GLY A 91 42.25 -43.06 -20.97
CA GLY A 91 41.38 -42.90 -22.13
C GLY A 91 39.89 -42.94 -21.73
N GLU A 92 39.04 -42.31 -22.55
CA GLU A 92 37.63 -42.08 -22.19
C GLU A 92 36.86 -43.40 -22.00
N ASP A 93 37.16 -44.43 -22.80
CA ASP A 93 36.62 -45.79 -22.69
C ASP A 93 36.99 -46.51 -21.37
N TYR A 94 38.05 -46.06 -20.69
CA TYR A 94 38.52 -46.62 -19.42
C TYR A 94 38.11 -45.76 -18.21
N ASN A 95 37.37 -44.67 -18.41
CA ASN A 95 36.92 -43.75 -17.37
C ASN A 95 35.67 -44.29 -16.62
N VAL A 96 35.87 -45.41 -15.92
CA VAL A 96 34.83 -46.06 -15.09
C VAL A 96 34.63 -45.36 -13.74
N THR A 97 33.66 -45.82 -12.95
CA THR A 97 33.51 -45.39 -11.56
C THR A 97 34.65 -45.93 -10.70
N MET A 98 34.96 -45.27 -9.58
CA MET A 98 35.96 -45.76 -8.63
C MET A 98 35.59 -47.10 -8.02
N GLU A 99 34.29 -47.45 -7.95
CA GLU A 99 33.82 -48.79 -7.56
C GLU A 99 34.34 -49.87 -8.52
N ALA A 100 34.09 -49.72 -9.82
CA ALA A 100 34.55 -50.68 -10.83
C ALA A 100 36.09 -50.74 -10.90
N PHE A 101 36.76 -49.60 -10.80
CA PHE A 101 38.22 -49.54 -10.79
C PHE A 101 38.85 -50.19 -9.55
N VAL A 102 38.20 -50.13 -8.38
CA VAL A 102 38.70 -50.77 -7.15
C VAL A 102 38.59 -52.30 -7.21
N GLN A 103 37.59 -52.83 -7.94
CA GLN A 103 37.39 -54.27 -8.13
C GLN A 103 38.43 -54.86 -9.09
N GLU A 104 38.61 -54.27 -10.28
CA GLU A 104 39.52 -54.79 -11.32
C GLU A 104 40.45 -53.70 -11.88
N PRO A 105 41.40 -53.16 -11.09
CA PRO A 105 42.22 -52.01 -11.51
C PRO A 105 43.08 -52.28 -12.76
N ASP A 106 43.59 -53.50 -12.91
CA ASP A 106 44.38 -53.94 -14.08
C ASP A 106 43.59 -53.95 -15.40
N ALA A 107 42.25 -54.05 -15.35
CA ALA A 107 41.41 -54.02 -16.54
C ALA A 107 41.34 -52.61 -17.18
N TYR A 108 41.52 -51.56 -16.38
CA TYR A 108 41.34 -50.16 -16.80
C TYR A 108 42.65 -49.37 -16.92
N VAL A 109 43.75 -49.85 -16.32
CA VAL A 109 45.08 -49.22 -16.44
C VAL A 109 46.13 -50.26 -16.84
N GLN A 110 46.42 -50.33 -18.13
CA GLN A 110 47.40 -51.28 -18.69
C GLN A 110 48.87 -50.90 -18.38
N ASP A 111 49.17 -49.61 -18.13
CA ASP A 111 50.49 -49.19 -17.66
C ASP A 111 50.68 -49.58 -16.19
N GLN A 112 51.40 -50.68 -15.98
CA GLN A 112 51.71 -51.23 -14.67
C GLN A 112 52.54 -50.30 -13.76
N GLN A 113 53.31 -49.35 -14.31
CA GLN A 113 53.99 -48.35 -13.48
C GLN A 113 53.01 -47.26 -13.02
N PHE A 114 52.12 -46.81 -13.92
CA PHE A 114 51.08 -45.85 -13.58
C PHE A 114 50.06 -46.43 -12.61
N LEU A 115 49.61 -47.67 -12.82
CA LEU A 115 48.69 -48.36 -11.91
C LEU A 115 49.30 -48.51 -10.52
N ARG A 116 50.55 -48.96 -10.41
CA ARG A 116 51.27 -49.06 -9.13
C ARG A 116 51.37 -47.71 -8.41
N ARG A 117 51.46 -46.60 -9.16
CA ARG A 117 51.44 -45.24 -8.59
C ARG A 117 50.06 -44.85 -8.06
N ILE A 118 48.97 -45.25 -8.74
CA ILE A 118 47.59 -44.99 -8.31
C ILE A 118 47.27 -45.81 -7.05
N VAL A 119 47.53 -47.12 -7.06
CA VAL A 119 47.20 -48.04 -5.97
C VAL A 119 47.97 -47.70 -4.68
N ASN A 120 49.17 -47.12 -4.79
CA ASN A 120 49.96 -46.65 -3.65
C ASN A 120 49.51 -45.30 -3.07
N LEU A 121 48.51 -44.60 -3.64
CA LEU A 121 48.00 -43.35 -3.06
C LEU A 121 47.22 -43.64 -1.77
N THR A 122 47.55 -42.95 -0.68
CA THR A 122 46.77 -43.01 0.58
C THR A 122 45.30 -42.68 0.35
N ALA A 123 45.01 -41.74 -0.55
CA ALA A 123 43.64 -41.40 -0.94
C ALA A 123 42.90 -42.55 -1.65
N TYR A 124 43.61 -43.37 -2.43
CA TYR A 124 43.03 -44.56 -3.08
C TYR A 124 42.76 -45.66 -2.04
N GLN A 125 43.73 -45.91 -1.15
CA GLN A 125 43.58 -46.91 -0.09
C GLN A 125 42.42 -46.58 0.87
N LEU A 126 42.27 -45.31 1.27
CA LEU A 126 41.13 -44.87 2.07
C LEU A 126 39.79 -45.01 1.33
N LEU A 127 39.73 -44.58 0.07
CA LEU A 127 38.51 -44.69 -0.75
C LEU A 127 38.13 -46.16 -1.00
N LYS A 128 39.11 -47.04 -1.25
CA LYS A 128 38.93 -48.49 -1.37
C LYS A 128 38.29 -49.08 -0.12
N ILE A 129 38.84 -48.81 1.06
CA ILE A 129 38.31 -49.29 2.34
C ILE A 129 36.88 -48.74 2.59
N GLU A 130 36.60 -47.50 2.20
CA GLU A 130 35.25 -46.91 2.34
C GLU A 130 34.25 -47.56 1.37
N LEU A 131 34.62 -47.77 0.10
CA LEU A 131 33.81 -48.47 -0.91
C LEU A 131 33.54 -49.93 -0.55
N GLU A 132 34.56 -50.70 -0.16
CA GLU A 132 34.41 -52.10 0.27
C GLU A 132 33.45 -52.20 1.47
N ARG A 133 33.53 -51.24 2.40
CA ARG A 133 32.65 -51.17 3.57
C ARG A 133 31.23 -50.71 3.23
N GLU A 134 31.03 -49.89 2.21
CA GLU A 134 29.69 -49.51 1.72
C GLU A 134 29.03 -50.66 0.93
N LEU A 135 29.80 -51.38 0.10
CA LEU A 135 29.35 -52.58 -0.61
C LEU A 135 28.90 -53.69 0.34
N GLU A 136 29.70 -54.01 1.37
CA GLU A 136 29.32 -55.05 2.34
C GLU A 136 28.07 -54.66 3.15
N LYS A 137 27.90 -53.38 3.51
CA LYS A 137 26.64 -52.89 4.10
C LYS A 137 25.46 -53.04 3.15
N ARG A 138 25.62 -52.69 1.87
CA ARG A 138 24.57 -52.79 0.85
C ARG A 138 24.15 -54.24 0.65
N LYS A 139 25.11 -55.17 0.62
CA LYS A 139 24.88 -56.61 0.57
C LYS A 139 24.07 -57.11 1.78
N ILE A 140 24.48 -56.75 3.00
CA ILE A 140 23.75 -57.09 4.24
C ILE A 140 22.31 -56.54 4.24
N LEU A 141 22.08 -55.36 3.63
CA LEU A 141 20.75 -54.78 3.51
C LEU A 141 19.90 -55.49 2.45
N LEU A 142 20.48 -55.87 1.30
CA LEU A 142 19.80 -56.65 0.25
C LEU A 142 19.43 -58.06 0.72
N GLU A 143 20.32 -58.75 1.44
CA GLU A 143 20.03 -60.05 2.06
C GLU A 143 18.88 -59.94 3.09
N ALA A 144 18.81 -58.83 3.84
CA ALA A 144 17.71 -58.56 4.76
C ALA A 144 16.39 -58.23 4.04
N ILE A 145 16.43 -57.55 2.87
CA ILE A 145 15.25 -57.29 2.04
C ILE A 145 14.68 -58.59 1.49
N HIS A 146 15.51 -59.41 0.82
CA HIS A 146 15.06 -60.70 0.26
C HIS A 146 14.42 -61.59 1.34
N LYS A 147 15.03 -61.66 2.52
CA LYS A 147 14.48 -62.42 3.63
C LYS A 147 13.14 -61.86 4.14
N LEU A 148 13.00 -60.54 4.23
CA LEU A 148 11.75 -59.92 4.68
C LEU A 148 10.63 -60.07 3.63
N ASP A 149 10.96 -60.02 2.34
CA ASP A 149 10.02 -60.32 1.25
C ASP A 149 9.56 -61.80 1.28
N ASP A 150 10.49 -62.75 1.48
CA ASP A 150 10.18 -64.19 1.64
C ASP A 150 9.28 -64.46 2.86
N GLU A 151 9.42 -63.67 3.93
CA GLU A 151 8.57 -63.73 5.13
C GLU A 151 7.31 -62.83 5.05
N GLY A 152 7.06 -62.18 3.91
CA GLY A 152 5.83 -61.42 3.62
C GLY A 152 5.76 -60.01 4.22
N VAL A 153 6.90 -59.43 4.61
CA VAL A 153 7.03 -58.13 5.30
C VAL A 153 7.51 -57.04 4.34
N PHE A 154 6.57 -56.50 3.56
CA PHE A 154 6.85 -55.53 2.50
C PHE A 154 6.75 -54.06 2.97
N SER A 155 5.94 -53.77 4.00
CA SER A 155 5.69 -52.40 4.50
C SER A 155 6.14 -52.17 5.94
N LEU A 156 6.32 -50.89 6.31
CA LEU A 156 6.62 -50.46 7.67
C LEU A 156 5.51 -50.84 8.68
N GLU A 157 4.26 -50.87 8.23
CA GLU A 157 3.14 -51.42 9.01
C GLU A 157 3.29 -52.92 9.27
N GLN A 158 3.61 -53.73 8.25
CA GLN A 158 3.84 -55.16 8.46
C GLN A 158 5.04 -55.39 9.39
N TRP A 159 6.09 -54.55 9.29
CA TRP A 159 7.21 -54.57 10.23
C TRP A 159 6.79 -54.24 11.67
N ARG A 160 5.78 -53.39 11.90
CA ARG A 160 5.27 -53.08 13.26
C ARG A 160 4.82 -54.35 13.98
N ASP A 161 4.07 -55.21 13.30
CA ASP A 161 3.37 -56.34 13.91
C ASP A 161 4.11 -57.69 13.73
N TYR A 162 5.14 -57.73 12.87
CA TYR A 162 6.01 -58.89 12.68
C TYR A 162 6.74 -59.31 13.97
N GLU A 163 6.64 -60.59 14.34
CA GLU A 163 7.25 -61.14 15.56
C GLU A 163 8.73 -61.54 15.36
N GLY A 164 9.12 -61.96 14.15
CA GLY A 164 10.45 -62.53 13.83
C GLY A 164 11.63 -61.54 13.84
N LYS A 165 11.48 -60.35 14.43
CA LYS A 165 12.42 -59.22 14.40
C LYS A 165 13.84 -59.54 14.89
N ASP A 166 14.02 -60.58 15.70
CA ASP A 166 15.32 -61.02 16.19
C ASP A 166 16.12 -61.84 15.17
N THR A 167 15.47 -62.28 14.08
CA THR A 167 16.11 -63.03 13.00
C THR A 167 16.68 -62.13 11.89
N VAL A 168 16.45 -60.81 11.98
CA VAL A 168 16.90 -59.79 11.02
C VAL A 168 18.23 -59.18 11.50
N THR A 169 19.12 -58.84 10.56
CA THR A 169 20.43 -58.29 10.90
C THR A 169 20.30 -57.00 11.75
N PRO A 170 21.16 -56.80 12.78
CA PRO A 170 21.04 -55.64 13.68
C PRO A 170 21.03 -54.29 12.97
N HIS A 171 21.69 -54.19 11.80
CA HIS A 171 21.75 -52.97 11.01
C HIS A 171 20.39 -52.67 10.33
N ALA A 172 19.77 -53.65 9.68
CA ALA A 172 18.46 -53.50 9.05
C ALA A 172 17.35 -53.28 10.11
N LYS A 173 17.37 -54.08 11.18
CA LYS A 173 16.47 -53.92 12.34
C LYS A 173 16.57 -52.52 12.97
N GLY A 174 17.79 -51.99 13.10
CA GLY A 174 18.05 -50.64 13.61
C GLY A 174 17.49 -49.54 12.72
N LYS A 175 17.65 -49.63 11.40
CA LYS A 175 17.03 -48.71 10.43
C LYS A 175 15.50 -48.71 10.54
N LEU A 176 14.87 -49.87 10.40
CA LEU A 176 13.40 -50.00 10.38
C LEU A 176 12.77 -49.55 11.70
N ASN A 177 13.33 -49.92 12.85
CA ASN A 177 12.84 -49.46 14.16
C ASN A 177 13.03 -47.95 14.37
N GLY A 178 14.12 -47.38 13.83
CA GLY A 178 14.35 -45.93 13.85
C GLY A 178 13.25 -45.17 13.10
N VAL A 179 12.92 -45.62 11.89
CA VAL A 179 11.85 -45.03 11.07
C VAL A 179 10.47 -45.26 11.69
N LEU A 180 10.14 -46.49 12.13
CA LEU A 180 8.86 -46.78 12.81
C LEU A 180 8.64 -45.86 14.03
N THR A 181 9.68 -45.67 14.85
CA THR A 181 9.65 -44.78 16.01
C THR A 181 9.52 -43.30 15.63
N GLN A 182 9.99 -42.91 14.44
CA GLN A 182 9.83 -41.54 13.92
C GLN A 182 8.39 -41.32 13.44
N VAL A 183 7.86 -42.22 12.60
CA VAL A 183 6.49 -42.15 12.05
C VAL A 183 5.45 -42.14 13.16
N GLN A 184 5.53 -43.08 14.12
CA GLN A 184 4.60 -43.13 15.25
C GLN A 184 4.62 -41.87 16.12
N ARG A 185 5.78 -41.20 16.26
CA ARG A 185 5.89 -39.94 17.01
C ARG A 185 5.27 -38.78 16.24
N GLU A 186 5.41 -38.76 14.92
CA GLU A 186 4.88 -37.72 14.06
C GLU A 186 3.35 -37.84 13.91
N GLU A 187 2.83 -39.04 13.60
CA GLU A 187 1.38 -39.30 13.54
C GLU A 187 0.68 -38.96 14.86
N LYS A 188 1.31 -39.32 16.00
CA LYS A 188 0.82 -38.93 17.32
C LYS A 188 0.85 -37.42 17.52
N ARG A 189 1.92 -36.73 17.12
CA ARG A 189 2.04 -35.26 17.22
C ARG A 189 0.98 -34.57 16.37
N GLU A 190 0.73 -35.03 15.14
CA GLU A 190 -0.30 -34.49 14.26
C GLU A 190 -1.72 -34.75 14.77
N ALA A 191 -1.97 -35.90 15.42
CA ALA A 191 -3.26 -36.19 16.05
C ALA A 191 -3.48 -35.33 17.32
N GLU A 192 -2.46 -35.21 18.17
CA GLU A 192 -2.49 -34.33 19.36
C GLU A 192 -2.62 -32.85 18.96
N GLU A 193 -1.94 -32.40 17.89
CA GLU A 193 -2.03 -31.01 17.44
C GLU A 193 -3.34 -30.70 16.71
N ARG A 194 -3.94 -31.65 15.98
CA ARG A 194 -5.32 -31.54 15.46
C ARG A 194 -6.32 -31.37 16.61
N LEU A 195 -6.27 -32.26 17.61
CA LEU A 195 -7.11 -32.15 18.81
C LEU A 195 -6.88 -30.84 19.56
N ARG A 196 -5.62 -30.38 19.71
CA ARG A 196 -5.33 -29.11 20.37
C ARG A 196 -5.90 -27.92 19.61
N ARG A 197 -5.85 -27.92 18.27
CA ARG A 197 -6.46 -26.87 17.42
C ARG A 197 -7.98 -26.89 17.52
N GLU A 198 -8.61 -28.08 17.52
CA GLU A 198 -10.06 -28.23 17.76
C GLU A 198 -10.47 -27.76 19.16
N GLU A 199 -9.74 -28.13 20.21
CA GLU A 199 -10.01 -27.71 21.59
C GLU A 199 -9.77 -26.21 21.80
N GLU A 200 -8.71 -25.64 21.20
CA GLU A 200 -8.47 -24.19 21.16
C GLU A 200 -9.57 -23.44 20.39
N GLU A 201 -10.11 -24.00 19.31
CA GLU A 201 -11.23 -23.44 18.55
C GLU A 201 -12.54 -23.51 19.34
N ILE A 202 -12.84 -24.65 19.98
CA ILE A 202 -14.00 -24.82 20.87
C ILE A 202 -13.92 -23.83 22.04
N GLN A 203 -12.75 -23.68 22.69
CA GLN A 203 -12.57 -22.73 23.79
C GLN A 203 -12.66 -21.27 23.33
N ARG A 204 -12.13 -20.92 22.16
CA ARG A 204 -12.30 -19.57 21.59
C ARG A 204 -13.76 -19.28 21.30
N ARG A 205 -14.48 -20.20 20.64
CA ARG A 205 -15.92 -20.07 20.36
C ARG A 205 -16.75 -20.01 21.65
N LEU A 206 -16.39 -20.77 22.69
CA LEU A 206 -17.02 -20.68 24.03
C LEU A 206 -16.84 -19.32 24.70
N GLN A 207 -15.75 -18.59 24.41
CA GLN A 207 -15.52 -17.23 24.92
C GLN A 207 -16.12 -16.13 24.02
N GLU A 208 -16.33 -16.41 22.73
CA GLU A 208 -16.86 -15.45 21.75
C GLU A 208 -18.38 -15.55 21.52
N MET A 209 -19.01 -16.71 21.79
CA MET A 209 -20.46 -16.89 21.65
C MET A 209 -21.24 -16.07 22.69
N LYS A 210 -22.07 -15.16 22.20
CA LYS A 210 -23.14 -14.50 22.97
C LYS A 210 -24.48 -14.88 22.37
N TYR A 211 -25.39 -15.42 23.17
CA TYR A 211 -26.71 -15.80 22.69
C TYR A 211 -27.57 -14.57 22.40
N THR A 212 -28.30 -14.62 21.29
CA THR A 212 -29.38 -13.68 20.96
C THR A 212 -30.72 -14.43 20.92
N ILE A 213 -31.84 -13.73 21.03
CA ILE A 213 -33.18 -14.33 20.95
C ILE A 213 -33.45 -15.12 19.65
N SER A 214 -32.72 -14.81 18.57
CA SER A 214 -32.80 -15.52 17.29
C SER A 214 -31.93 -16.79 17.20
N THR A 215 -31.07 -17.06 18.18
CA THR A 215 -30.16 -18.23 18.15
C THR A 215 -30.97 -19.54 18.15
N THR A 216 -30.59 -20.48 17.29
CA THR A 216 -31.31 -21.75 17.16
C THR A 216 -31.06 -22.67 18.37
N ILE A 217 -32.01 -23.57 18.64
CA ILE A 217 -31.87 -24.56 19.73
C ILE A 217 -30.63 -25.44 19.53
N GLU A 218 -30.29 -25.80 18.29
CA GLU A 218 -29.10 -26.57 17.95
C GLU A 218 -27.80 -25.80 18.24
N GLU A 219 -27.73 -24.52 17.88
CA GLU A 219 -26.58 -23.66 18.22
C GLU A 219 -26.40 -23.48 19.72
N VAL A 220 -27.48 -23.52 20.53
CA VAL A 220 -27.37 -23.42 21.99
C VAL A 220 -26.88 -24.73 22.62
N LEU A 221 -27.43 -25.87 22.20
CA LEU A 221 -27.14 -27.17 22.80
C LEU A 221 -25.81 -27.78 22.34
N PHE A 222 -25.41 -27.52 21.09
CA PHE A 222 -24.18 -28.05 20.48
C PHE A 222 -23.10 -26.97 20.25
N LYS A 223 -23.41 -25.68 20.52
CA LYS A 223 -22.45 -24.56 20.49
C LYS A 223 -21.65 -24.41 19.19
N GLY A 224 -22.20 -24.89 18.08
CA GLY A 224 -21.55 -24.91 16.77
C GLY A 224 -20.17 -25.60 16.77
N GLY A 225 -19.94 -26.55 17.68
CA GLY A 225 -18.68 -27.28 17.83
C GLY A 225 -18.64 -28.59 17.04
N VAL A 226 -17.45 -29.21 17.01
CA VAL A 226 -17.26 -30.57 16.48
C VAL A 226 -17.95 -31.56 17.43
N ARG A 227 -18.89 -32.36 16.93
CA ARG A 227 -19.65 -33.31 17.75
C ARG A 227 -18.77 -34.50 18.13
N VAL A 228 -18.73 -34.85 19.41
CA VAL A 228 -17.92 -35.96 19.93
C VAL A 228 -18.36 -37.28 19.29
N LYS A 229 -19.66 -37.46 19.06
CA LYS A 229 -20.24 -38.64 18.42
C LYS A 229 -19.78 -38.87 16.97
N GLU A 230 -19.33 -37.83 16.27
CA GLU A 230 -18.88 -37.88 14.87
C GLU A 230 -17.38 -38.19 14.73
N ARG A 231 -16.62 -38.20 15.84
CA ARG A 231 -15.19 -38.55 15.83
C ARG A 231 -14.99 -40.01 15.42
N LYS A 232 -13.86 -40.29 14.75
CA LYS A 232 -13.49 -41.66 14.35
C LYS A 232 -12.94 -42.48 15.50
N LEU A 233 -13.26 -43.77 15.50
CA LEU A 233 -12.80 -44.74 16.50
C LEU A 233 -11.27 -44.78 16.58
N ASN A 234 -10.58 -44.89 15.44
CA ASN A 234 -9.12 -44.99 15.42
C ASN A 234 -8.42 -43.72 15.91
N ASP A 235 -8.99 -42.53 15.70
CA ASP A 235 -8.40 -41.27 16.23
C ASP A 235 -8.45 -41.26 17.76
N PHE A 236 -9.56 -41.72 18.36
CA PHE A 236 -9.69 -41.90 19.80
C PHE A 236 -8.72 -42.95 20.34
N LEU A 237 -8.59 -44.10 19.68
CA LEU A 237 -7.72 -45.19 20.10
C LEU A 237 -6.23 -44.87 19.96
N LEU A 238 -5.83 -44.20 18.88
CA LEU A 238 -4.46 -43.74 18.64
C LEU A 238 -4.02 -42.77 19.74
N VAL A 239 -4.84 -41.77 20.05
CA VAL A 239 -4.49 -40.71 21.01
C VAL A 239 -4.55 -41.19 22.46
N ARG A 240 -5.57 -41.96 22.85
CA ARG A 240 -5.79 -42.34 24.26
C ARG A 240 -5.12 -43.66 24.64
N PHE A 241 -4.90 -44.58 23.70
CA PHE A 241 -4.36 -45.92 23.94
C PHE A 241 -3.10 -46.24 23.12
N GLY A 242 -2.52 -45.23 22.44
CA GLY A 242 -1.24 -45.37 21.73
C GLY A 242 -1.30 -46.32 20.54
N GLY A 243 -2.48 -46.48 19.93
CA GLY A 243 -2.71 -47.42 18.84
C GLY A 243 -3.16 -48.82 19.28
N ARG A 244 -3.20 -49.13 20.59
CA ARG A 244 -3.75 -50.39 21.09
C ARG A 244 -5.24 -50.47 20.77
N GLY A 245 -5.65 -51.53 20.07
CA GLY A 245 -7.03 -51.78 19.66
C GLY A 245 -7.47 -51.08 18.38
N VAL A 246 -6.58 -50.36 17.67
CA VAL A 246 -6.86 -49.79 16.34
C VAL A 246 -7.37 -50.87 15.39
N VAL A 247 -8.47 -50.58 14.70
CA VAL A 247 -9.18 -51.50 13.79
C VAL A 247 -8.84 -51.20 12.33
N ASP A 248 -9.13 -52.13 11.40
CA ASP A 248 -8.96 -51.87 9.95
C ASP A 248 -9.77 -50.62 9.55
N THR A 249 -9.31 -49.94 8.51
CA THR A 249 -9.96 -48.82 7.82
C THR A 249 -11.45 -49.04 7.56
N LYS A 250 -11.88 -50.29 7.32
CA LYS A 250 -13.28 -50.70 7.10
C LYS A 250 -14.13 -50.66 8.36
N ASP A 251 -13.54 -50.92 9.52
CA ASP A 251 -14.20 -50.99 10.82
C ASP A 251 -14.04 -49.69 11.63
N ASN A 252 -13.28 -48.72 11.09
CA ASN A 252 -13.09 -47.38 11.67
C ASN A 252 -14.36 -46.52 11.55
N VAL A 253 -15.39 -46.88 12.32
CA VAL A 253 -16.67 -46.18 12.42
C VAL A 253 -16.57 -44.90 13.25
N VAL A 254 -17.68 -44.16 13.33
CA VAL A 254 -17.81 -43.01 14.25
C VAL A 254 -18.14 -43.48 15.66
N LEU A 255 -17.79 -42.68 16.68
CA LEU A 255 -18.03 -43.04 18.08
C LEU A 255 -19.51 -43.28 18.41
N GLU A 256 -20.46 -42.62 17.72
CA GLU A 256 -21.90 -42.91 17.86
C GLU A 256 -22.26 -44.37 17.55
N GLU A 257 -21.60 -44.98 16.57
CA GLU A 257 -21.87 -46.35 16.15
C GLU A 257 -21.12 -47.35 17.04
N PHE A 258 -19.87 -47.03 17.39
CA PHE A 258 -19.06 -47.82 18.32
C PHE A 258 -19.70 -47.94 19.71
N VAL A 259 -20.17 -46.83 20.31
CA VAL A 259 -20.77 -46.83 21.66
C VAL A 259 -22.06 -47.64 21.74
N LYS A 260 -22.79 -47.81 20.64
CA LYS A 260 -24.00 -48.66 20.58
C LYS A 260 -23.64 -50.14 20.71
N GLU A 261 -22.58 -50.60 20.05
CA GLU A 261 -22.19 -52.02 20.05
C GLU A 261 -20.66 -52.24 20.00
N PRO A 262 -19.90 -51.95 21.08
CA PRO A 262 -18.42 -51.92 21.02
C PRO A 262 -17.77 -53.26 20.63
N GLY A 263 -18.40 -54.39 20.99
CA GLY A 263 -17.91 -55.75 20.70
C GLY A 263 -18.01 -56.16 19.24
N ARG A 264 -18.71 -55.38 18.42
CA ARG A 264 -18.79 -55.58 16.97
C ARG A 264 -17.55 -55.04 16.23
N TYR A 265 -16.82 -54.09 16.82
CA TYR A 265 -15.67 -53.44 16.18
C TYR A 265 -14.34 -53.86 16.81
N ILE A 266 -14.30 -54.05 18.13
CA ILE A 266 -13.13 -54.61 18.83
C ILE A 266 -13.46 -56.05 19.24
N HIS A 267 -13.02 -57.01 18.45
CA HIS A 267 -13.29 -58.44 18.66
C HIS A 267 -12.45 -59.09 19.77
N ASP A 268 -11.30 -58.49 20.13
CA ASP A 268 -10.52 -58.94 21.28
C ASP A 268 -11.23 -58.53 22.58
N ALA A 269 -11.84 -59.52 23.24
CA ALA A 269 -12.59 -59.32 24.47
C ALA A 269 -11.73 -58.86 25.66
N GLY A 270 -10.42 -59.16 25.67
CA GLY A 270 -9.49 -58.68 26.69
C GLY A 270 -9.21 -57.20 26.52
N VAL A 271 -8.79 -56.80 25.32
CA VAL A 271 -8.49 -55.40 24.95
C VAL A 271 -9.74 -54.52 25.09
N LEU A 272 -10.92 -54.99 24.66
CA LEU A 272 -12.16 -54.24 24.81
C LEU A 272 -12.55 -54.05 26.29
N ASN A 273 -12.34 -55.06 27.13
CA ASN A 273 -12.64 -54.95 28.55
C ASN A 273 -11.66 -54.01 29.27
N GLU A 274 -10.36 -54.07 28.93
CA GLU A 274 -9.38 -53.06 29.39
C GLU A 274 -9.83 -51.65 29.01
N ILE A 275 -10.14 -51.38 27.74
CA ILE A 275 -10.61 -50.07 27.26
C ILE A 275 -11.85 -49.62 28.03
N LYS A 276 -12.87 -50.48 28.16
CA LYS A 276 -14.14 -50.16 28.86
C LYS A 276 -13.97 -49.81 30.34
N THR A 277 -12.99 -50.40 31.03
CA THR A 277 -12.71 -50.05 32.43
C THR A 277 -12.00 -48.71 32.60
N THR A 278 -11.53 -48.06 31.52
CA THR A 278 -10.83 -46.78 31.62
C THR A 278 -11.77 -45.58 31.74
N ASP A 279 -11.38 -44.66 32.63
CA ASP A 279 -11.98 -43.34 32.83
C ASP A 279 -12.01 -42.47 31.54
N ALA A 280 -11.11 -42.74 30.58
CA ALA A 280 -11.13 -42.11 29.25
C ALA A 280 -12.28 -42.59 28.37
N TYR A 281 -12.57 -43.90 28.38
CA TYR A 281 -13.71 -44.47 27.65
C TYR A 281 -15.04 -44.08 28.32
N LEU A 282 -15.14 -44.17 29.65
CA LEU A 282 -16.37 -43.82 30.38
C LEU A 282 -16.79 -42.36 30.15
N ARG A 283 -15.83 -41.42 30.10
CA ARG A 283 -16.12 -40.01 29.76
C ARG A 283 -16.61 -39.83 28.33
N ILE A 284 -16.05 -40.55 27.35
CA ILE A 284 -16.46 -40.37 25.95
C ILE A 284 -17.79 -41.07 25.66
N GLU A 285 -18.05 -42.23 26.27
CA GLU A 285 -19.36 -42.89 26.21
C GLU A 285 -20.45 -41.99 26.80
N GLY A 286 -20.21 -41.37 27.96
CA GLY A 286 -21.13 -40.38 28.54
C GLY A 286 -21.41 -39.22 27.60
N ALA A 287 -20.36 -38.57 27.08
CA ALA A 287 -20.51 -37.43 26.16
C ALA A 287 -21.25 -37.77 24.86
N VAL A 288 -21.03 -38.96 24.30
CA VAL A 288 -21.73 -39.44 23.09
C VAL A 288 -23.22 -39.69 23.38
N ARG A 289 -23.56 -40.27 24.53
CA ARG A 289 -24.95 -40.47 24.96
C ARG A 289 -25.66 -39.13 25.21
N ASP A 290 -25.01 -38.21 25.92
CA ASP A 290 -25.52 -36.85 26.16
C ASP A 290 -25.78 -36.08 24.84
N GLU A 291 -24.93 -36.24 23.83
CA GLU A 291 -25.15 -35.65 22.50
C GLU A 291 -26.33 -36.28 21.75
N MET A 292 -26.52 -37.59 21.86
CA MET A 292 -27.67 -38.30 21.27
C MET A 292 -29.00 -37.87 21.89
N ASP A 293 -29.05 -37.73 23.21
CA ASP A 293 -30.26 -37.32 23.95
C ASP A 293 -30.64 -35.86 23.64
N LYS A 294 -29.65 -34.95 23.53
CA LYS A 294 -29.87 -33.57 23.07
C LYS A 294 -30.38 -33.51 21.63
N GLU A 295 -29.88 -34.36 20.74
CA GLU A 295 -30.33 -34.38 19.33
C GLU A 295 -31.77 -34.88 19.22
N GLU A 296 -32.18 -35.79 20.10
CA GLU A 296 -33.56 -36.23 20.23
C GLU A 296 -34.48 -35.12 20.78
N ASP A 297 -34.07 -34.40 21.81
CA ASP A 297 -34.80 -33.24 22.31
C ASP A 297 -34.95 -32.15 21.23
N VAL A 298 -33.90 -31.89 20.45
CA VAL A 298 -33.95 -30.98 19.28
C VAL A 298 -34.99 -31.44 18.26
N ARG A 299 -35.03 -32.74 17.94
CA ARG A 299 -36.03 -33.28 16.99
C ARG A 299 -37.45 -33.05 17.51
N ARG A 300 -37.71 -33.28 18.79
CA ARG A 300 -39.01 -33.04 19.44
C ARG A 300 -39.39 -31.57 19.44
N LEU A 301 -38.46 -30.68 19.81
CA LEU A 301 -38.68 -29.24 19.81
C LEU A 301 -38.97 -28.70 18.40
N LYS A 302 -38.25 -29.17 17.38
CA LYS A 302 -38.54 -28.84 15.97
C LYS A 302 -39.94 -29.31 15.54
N GLN A 303 -40.36 -30.51 15.94
CA GLN A 303 -41.73 -31.01 15.69
C GLN A 303 -42.80 -30.18 16.41
N ALA A 304 -42.50 -29.66 17.61
CA ALA A 304 -43.35 -28.75 18.37
C ALA A 304 -43.30 -27.28 17.90
N GLY A 305 -42.56 -26.95 16.82
CA GLY A 305 -42.42 -25.60 16.29
C GLY A 305 -41.45 -24.68 17.05
N VAL A 306 -40.65 -25.23 17.96
CA VAL A 306 -39.66 -24.52 18.79
C VAL A 306 -38.28 -24.61 18.14
N SER A 307 -37.94 -23.64 17.30
CA SER A 307 -36.69 -23.62 16.51
C SER A 307 -35.57 -22.72 17.05
N ASN A 308 -35.88 -21.76 17.94
CA ASN A 308 -34.93 -20.79 18.49
C ASN A 308 -35.29 -20.35 19.92
N LEU A 309 -34.38 -19.61 20.58
CA LEU A 309 -34.53 -19.15 21.96
C LEU A 309 -35.78 -18.26 22.20
N GLN A 310 -36.21 -17.48 21.20
CA GLN A 310 -37.48 -16.77 21.26
C GLN A 310 -38.66 -17.76 21.33
N LYS A 311 -38.71 -18.77 20.46
CA LYS A 311 -39.78 -19.77 20.49
C LYS A 311 -39.73 -20.66 21.72
N TRP A 312 -38.55 -20.92 22.28
CA TRP A 312 -38.40 -21.58 23.59
C TRP A 312 -38.94 -20.70 24.74
N SER A 313 -38.67 -19.40 24.71
CA SER A 313 -39.24 -18.42 25.64
C SER A 313 -40.77 -18.36 25.60
N GLU A 314 -41.36 -18.54 24.41
CA GLU A 314 -42.81 -18.50 24.15
C GLU A 314 -43.50 -19.88 24.31
N ALA A 315 -42.75 -20.97 24.52
CA ALA A 315 -43.29 -22.33 24.55
C ALA A 315 -44.12 -22.59 25.82
N ALA A 316 -45.22 -23.34 25.67
CA ALA A 316 -46.02 -23.82 26.79
C ALA A 316 -45.23 -24.80 27.66
N GLU A 317 -45.48 -24.81 28.97
CA GLU A 317 -44.70 -25.62 29.92
C GLU A 317 -44.72 -27.12 29.60
N GLN A 318 -45.85 -27.63 29.08
CA GLN A 318 -45.98 -29.01 28.58
C GLN A 318 -44.97 -29.38 27.47
N ILE A 319 -44.52 -28.40 26.66
CA ILE A 319 -43.47 -28.60 25.65
C ILE A 319 -42.10 -28.59 26.33
N LYS A 320 -41.89 -27.73 27.35
CA LYS A 320 -40.65 -27.66 28.11
C LYS A 320 -40.42 -28.87 29.03
N GLU A 321 -41.48 -29.51 29.50
CA GLU A 321 -41.46 -30.77 30.25
C GLU A 321 -41.22 -32.00 29.35
N SER A 322 -41.28 -31.85 28.02
CA SER A 322 -41.09 -32.97 27.06
C SER A 322 -39.63 -33.25 26.67
N VAL A 323 -38.70 -32.39 27.11
CA VAL A 323 -37.25 -32.51 26.91
C VAL A 323 -36.54 -32.86 28.21
N HIS A 324 -35.30 -33.35 28.13
CA HIS A 324 -34.52 -33.69 29.32
C HIS A 324 -34.19 -32.45 30.16
N GLU A 325 -34.16 -32.60 31.49
CA GLU A 325 -33.96 -31.48 32.44
C GLU A 325 -32.64 -30.72 32.21
N ILE A 326 -31.60 -31.42 31.75
CA ILE A 326 -30.33 -30.81 31.34
C ILE A 326 -30.55 -29.90 30.12
N THR A 327 -31.22 -30.39 29.09
CA THR A 327 -31.60 -29.58 27.91
C THR A 327 -32.44 -28.37 28.30
N LYS A 328 -33.45 -28.56 29.15
CA LYS A 328 -34.33 -27.49 29.68
C LYS A 328 -33.52 -26.39 30.36
N SER A 329 -32.68 -26.75 31.34
CA SER A 329 -31.86 -25.80 32.10
C SER A 329 -30.82 -25.07 31.25
N PHE A 330 -30.21 -25.71 30.25
CA PHE A 330 -29.35 -25.03 29.28
C PHE A 330 -30.10 -24.00 28.41
N LEU A 331 -31.29 -24.36 27.91
CA LEU A 331 -32.09 -23.47 27.08
C LEU A 331 -32.69 -22.30 27.88
N ASP A 332 -33.13 -22.52 29.13
CA ASP A 332 -33.61 -21.45 30.00
C ASP A 332 -32.47 -20.50 30.42
N ALA A 333 -31.27 -21.02 30.72
CA ALA A 333 -30.09 -20.20 31.01
C ALA A 333 -29.67 -19.35 29.79
N ALA A 334 -29.62 -19.94 28.60
CA ALA A 334 -29.29 -19.21 27.37
C ALA A 334 -30.39 -18.22 26.96
N ALA A 335 -31.66 -18.52 27.24
CA ALA A 335 -32.77 -17.59 27.02
C ALA A 335 -32.68 -16.39 27.98
N GLU A 336 -32.30 -16.58 29.25
CA GLU A 336 -32.06 -15.46 30.17
C GLU A 336 -30.78 -14.68 29.86
N GLU A 337 -29.71 -15.32 29.37
CA GLU A 337 -28.53 -14.62 28.85
C GLU A 337 -28.89 -13.76 27.61
N ALA A 338 -29.71 -14.29 26.71
CA ALA A 338 -30.22 -13.57 25.55
C ALA A 338 -31.21 -12.44 25.91
N ARG A 339 -31.83 -12.48 27.09
CA ARG A 339 -32.68 -11.41 27.65
C ARG A 339 -31.89 -10.36 28.44
N ASN A 340 -30.81 -10.77 29.11
CA ASN A 340 -29.93 -9.93 29.92
C ASN A 340 -28.55 -9.77 29.27
N PRO A 341 -28.41 -8.93 28.23
CA PRO A 341 -27.12 -8.69 27.60
C PRO A 341 -26.18 -7.93 28.54
N THR A 342 -25.27 -8.64 29.21
CA THR A 342 -24.18 -8.06 30.03
C THR A 342 -23.19 -7.19 29.22
N SER A 343 -23.38 -7.10 27.90
CA SER A 343 -23.03 -5.89 27.16
C SER A 343 -24.22 -5.41 26.35
N THR A 344 -24.92 -4.37 26.83
CA THR A 344 -25.92 -3.64 26.06
C THR A 344 -25.28 -3.17 24.76
N VAL A 345 -25.56 -3.85 23.65
CA VAL A 345 -25.26 -3.32 22.32
C VAL A 345 -26.26 -2.20 22.07
N VAL A 346 -25.91 -1.00 22.52
CA VAL A 346 -26.72 0.21 22.35
C VAL A 346 -26.65 0.60 20.87
N SER A 347 -27.43 -0.09 20.03
CA SER A 347 -27.65 0.34 18.66
C SER A 347 -28.50 1.60 18.69
N ILE A 348 -27.92 2.75 18.35
CA ILE A 348 -28.64 4.01 18.37
C ILE A 348 -29.47 4.09 17.07
N LYS A 349 -30.80 3.99 17.18
CA LYS A 349 -31.72 4.20 16.06
C LYS A 349 -31.68 5.68 15.66
N LEU A 350 -31.39 5.98 14.39
CA LEU A 350 -31.28 7.34 13.89
C LEU A 350 -32.50 7.71 13.05
N GLU A 351 -33.51 8.26 13.72
CA GLU A 351 -34.83 8.52 13.15
C GLU A 351 -34.81 9.63 12.09
N GLY A 352 -35.41 9.36 10.93
CA GLY A 352 -35.45 10.28 9.79
C GLY A 352 -34.12 10.45 9.03
N VAL A 353 -33.01 9.82 9.44
CA VAL A 353 -31.73 9.93 8.73
C VAL A 353 -31.77 9.21 7.37
N TYR A 354 -32.46 8.08 7.26
CA TYR A 354 -32.64 7.38 5.97
C TYR A 354 -33.30 8.32 4.96
N GLU A 355 -34.48 8.86 5.30
CA GLU A 355 -35.23 9.78 4.44
C GLU A 355 -34.45 11.04 4.09
N SER A 356 -33.71 11.59 5.05
CA SER A 356 -32.93 12.82 4.84
C SER A 356 -31.76 12.63 3.87
N VAL A 357 -31.11 11.46 3.89
CA VAL A 357 -30.04 11.12 2.95
C VAL A 357 -30.64 10.72 1.60
N TYR A 358 -31.65 9.86 1.58
CA TYR A 358 -32.30 9.38 0.36
C TYR A 358 -32.94 10.51 -0.46
N ASN A 359 -33.61 11.46 0.21
CA ASN A 359 -34.28 12.60 -0.42
C ASN A 359 -33.43 13.89 -0.39
N ALA A 360 -32.10 13.78 -0.31
CA ALA A 360 -31.21 14.95 -0.26
C ALA A 360 -31.42 15.87 -1.48
N ARG A 361 -31.58 17.19 -1.24
CA ARG A 361 -31.87 18.18 -2.28
C ARG A 361 -30.66 18.45 -3.14
N TRP A 362 -30.84 18.42 -4.47
CA TRP A 362 -29.83 18.75 -5.45
C TRP A 362 -29.76 20.25 -5.73
N HIS A 363 -28.54 20.74 -5.90
CA HIS A 363 -28.21 22.03 -6.49
C HIS A 363 -26.93 21.86 -7.31
N HIS A 364 -26.59 22.84 -8.14
CA HIS A 364 -25.32 22.84 -8.86
C HIS A 364 -24.78 24.25 -9.10
N VAL A 365 -23.50 24.32 -9.47
CA VAL A 365 -22.77 25.56 -9.75
C VAL A 365 -22.16 25.46 -11.14
N MET A 366 -22.56 26.41 -11.99
CA MET A 366 -22.11 26.58 -13.37
C MET A 366 -21.09 27.71 -13.45
N GLU A 367 -19.95 27.43 -14.06
CA GLU A 367 -19.04 28.44 -14.58
C GLU A 367 -19.68 29.08 -15.81
N VAL A 368 -19.83 30.40 -15.80
CA VAL A 368 -20.45 31.18 -16.88
C VAL A 368 -19.55 32.39 -17.22
N PRO A 369 -19.51 32.86 -18.47
CA PRO A 369 -18.79 34.11 -18.79
C PRO A 369 -19.36 35.30 -17.99
N ASP A 370 -18.48 36.12 -17.43
CA ASP A 370 -18.84 37.38 -16.74
C ASP A 370 -17.90 38.53 -17.13
N ASP A 371 -18.23 39.76 -16.73
CA ASP A 371 -17.47 40.96 -17.06
C ASP A 371 -16.02 40.96 -16.51
N ASN A 372 -15.70 40.04 -15.59
CA ASN A 372 -14.38 39.84 -14.98
C ASN A 372 -13.72 38.52 -15.44
N GLY A 373 -14.26 37.85 -16.46
CA GLY A 373 -13.79 36.56 -16.99
C GLY A 373 -14.83 35.44 -16.88
N MET A 374 -14.76 34.66 -15.80
CA MET A 374 -15.63 33.49 -15.57
C MET A 374 -16.23 33.54 -14.16
N GLY A 375 -17.52 33.81 -14.09
CA GLY A 375 -18.34 33.86 -12.89
C GLY A 375 -18.88 32.48 -12.50
N MET A 376 -19.51 32.41 -11.32
CA MET A 376 -20.14 31.19 -10.79
C MET A 376 -21.63 31.44 -10.54
N LYS A 377 -22.48 30.77 -11.31
CA LYS A 377 -23.93 30.81 -11.16
C LYS A 377 -24.41 29.58 -10.39
N VAL A 378 -25.19 29.80 -9.32
CA VAL A 378 -25.81 28.72 -8.54
C VAL A 378 -27.22 28.45 -9.08
N GLU A 379 -27.56 27.19 -9.28
CA GLU A 379 -28.87 26.75 -9.78
C GLU A 379 -29.43 25.61 -8.90
N GLU A 380 -30.75 25.55 -8.77
CA GLU A 380 -31.46 24.50 -8.02
C GLU A 380 -31.68 23.26 -8.89
N GLY A 381 -31.72 22.09 -8.28
CA GLY A 381 -31.92 20.82 -8.96
C GLY A 381 -30.64 20.16 -9.46
N LYS A 382 -30.80 18.97 -10.05
CA LYS A 382 -29.72 18.22 -10.68
C LYS A 382 -29.42 18.85 -12.06
N PRO A 383 -28.14 19.03 -12.45
CA PRO A 383 -27.78 19.54 -13.77
C PRO A 383 -28.32 18.66 -14.91
N GLU A 384 -28.67 19.28 -16.04
CA GLU A 384 -29.09 18.56 -17.25
C GLU A 384 -27.98 17.67 -17.84
N GLN A 385 -26.73 18.12 -17.74
CA GLN A 385 -25.55 17.40 -18.20
C GLN A 385 -24.49 17.35 -17.10
N SER A 386 -23.98 16.14 -16.82
CA SER A 386 -22.83 15.93 -15.95
C SER A 386 -21.50 16.06 -16.73
N TRP A 387 -20.37 15.87 -16.06
CA TRP A 387 -19.07 15.79 -16.75
C TRP A 387 -19.00 14.56 -17.66
N THR A 388 -18.45 14.75 -18.85
CA THR A 388 -18.09 13.68 -19.78
C THR A 388 -16.79 13.01 -19.36
N TYR A 389 -16.74 11.68 -19.45
CA TYR A 389 -15.54 10.88 -19.19
C TYR A 389 -15.23 10.00 -20.40
N LYS A 390 -13.93 9.85 -20.70
CA LYS A 390 -13.39 8.87 -21.64
C LYS A 390 -12.88 7.65 -20.87
N GLU A 391 -13.16 6.45 -21.39
CA GLU A 391 -12.52 5.23 -20.88
C GLU A 391 -11.06 5.19 -21.34
N VAL A 392 -10.15 4.90 -20.41
CA VAL A 392 -8.73 4.69 -20.69
C VAL A 392 -8.27 3.52 -19.83
N GLY A 393 -8.02 2.36 -20.45
CA GLY A 393 -7.76 1.11 -19.71
C GLY A 393 -8.96 0.70 -18.85
N GLN A 394 -8.72 0.32 -17.59
CA GLN A 394 -9.81 -0.02 -16.65
C GLN A 394 -10.38 1.20 -15.91
N THR A 395 -10.02 2.44 -16.23
CA THR A 395 -10.46 3.62 -15.46
C THR A 395 -10.91 4.80 -16.33
N LEU A 396 -11.45 5.83 -15.68
CA LEU A 396 -12.11 6.97 -16.32
C LEU A 396 -11.29 8.25 -16.17
N GLU A 397 -11.19 9.01 -17.25
CA GLU A 397 -10.60 10.36 -17.26
C GLU A 397 -11.62 11.37 -17.75
N LYS A 398 -11.60 12.58 -17.16
CA LYS A 398 -12.43 13.69 -17.64
C LYS A 398 -12.09 13.99 -19.10
N ASP A 399 -13.11 14.05 -19.96
CA ASP A 399 -12.91 14.39 -21.35
C ASP A 399 -12.89 15.91 -21.52
N TYR A 400 -11.69 16.45 -21.77
CA TYR A 400 -11.46 17.86 -22.01
C TYR A 400 -11.75 18.28 -23.46
N GLY A 401 -11.87 17.34 -24.41
CA GLY A 401 -11.97 17.62 -25.84
C GLY A 401 -13.36 18.07 -26.32
N VAL A 402 -14.41 17.79 -25.53
CA VAL A 402 -15.82 17.98 -25.95
C VAL A 402 -16.34 19.42 -25.72
N GLN A 403 -15.69 20.22 -24.87
CA GLN A 403 -16.27 21.49 -24.38
C GLN A 403 -15.66 22.74 -25.04
N GLN A 404 -16.42 23.36 -25.93
CA GLN A 404 -16.10 24.64 -26.57
C GLN A 404 -15.90 25.77 -25.54
N SER A 405 -15.07 26.76 -25.87
CA SER A 405 -14.86 27.94 -25.02
C SER A 405 -16.11 28.82 -25.00
N GLY A 406 -16.54 29.26 -23.82
CA GLY A 406 -17.68 30.16 -23.63
C GLY A 406 -19.04 29.50 -23.33
N THR A 407 -19.19 28.18 -23.50
CA THR A 407 -20.38 27.45 -23.05
C THR A 407 -20.40 27.36 -21.51
N PRO A 408 -21.56 27.52 -20.82
CA PRO A 408 -21.67 27.25 -19.39
C PRO A 408 -21.17 25.86 -19.01
N ARG A 409 -20.35 25.75 -17.95
CA ARG A 409 -19.71 24.47 -17.55
C ARG A 409 -20.03 24.13 -16.12
N ILE A 410 -20.47 22.90 -15.87
CA ILE A 410 -20.63 22.44 -14.49
C ILE A 410 -19.28 22.33 -13.77
N ARG A 411 -19.20 22.93 -12.58
CA ARG A 411 -18.03 22.88 -11.68
C ARG A 411 -18.31 22.20 -10.36
N LEU A 412 -19.55 22.25 -9.88
CA LEU A 412 -19.93 21.61 -8.62
C LEU A 412 -21.37 21.14 -8.66
N MET A 413 -21.65 19.94 -8.15
CA MET A 413 -22.98 19.55 -7.69
C MET A 413 -23.00 19.59 -6.16
N VAL A 414 -24.14 19.94 -5.56
CA VAL A 414 -24.31 19.92 -4.11
C VAL A 414 -25.57 19.16 -3.71
N LEU A 415 -25.41 18.26 -2.74
CA LEU A 415 -26.49 17.53 -2.10
C LEU A 415 -26.68 18.01 -0.66
N THR A 416 -27.89 18.42 -0.29
CA THR A 416 -28.20 18.92 1.06
C THR A 416 -29.10 17.95 1.81
N SER A 417 -28.63 17.43 2.95
CA SER A 417 -29.37 16.53 3.85
C SER A 417 -29.75 17.24 5.16
N ASP A 418 -31.05 17.41 5.44
CA ASP A 418 -31.56 18.15 6.60
C ASP A 418 -31.10 17.59 7.97
N LYS A 419 -30.92 16.26 8.07
CA LYS A 419 -30.38 15.54 9.24
C LYS A 419 -28.85 15.37 9.21
N ARG A 420 -28.17 16.04 8.27
CA ARG A 420 -26.73 15.91 7.95
C ARG A 420 -26.34 14.53 7.40
N TRP A 421 -25.04 14.28 7.29
CA TRP A 421 -24.43 13.05 6.75
C TRP A 421 -23.71 12.26 7.86
N PRO A 422 -23.58 10.92 7.78
CA PRO A 422 -22.91 10.13 8.82
C PRO A 422 -21.51 10.62 9.20
N TYR A 423 -20.68 10.97 8.21
CA TYR A 423 -19.36 11.58 8.43
C TYR A 423 -19.43 12.83 9.32
N THR A 424 -20.38 13.73 9.04
CA THR A 424 -20.55 15.00 9.77
C THR A 424 -21.15 14.82 11.18
N MET A 425 -21.78 13.67 11.44
CA MET A 425 -22.27 13.29 12.78
C MET A 425 -21.18 12.66 13.66
N ASN A 426 -20.11 12.14 13.06
CA ASN A 426 -19.04 11.42 13.78
C ASN A 426 -17.80 12.30 14.08
N GLY A 427 -17.82 13.59 13.73
CA GLY A 427 -16.70 14.52 13.92
C GLY A 427 -16.86 15.49 15.12
N PRO A 428 -15.76 15.93 15.77
CA PRO A 428 -15.79 16.87 16.91
C PRO A 428 -16.20 18.30 16.52
N HIS A 429 -16.40 18.57 15.23
CA HIS A 429 -16.97 19.80 14.72
C HIS A 429 -18.18 19.44 13.86
N ARG A 430 -19.35 20.00 14.19
CA ARG A 430 -20.60 19.82 13.43
C ARG A 430 -20.43 20.41 12.03
N ALA A 431 -19.96 19.60 11.09
CA ALA A 431 -19.84 19.98 9.70
C ALA A 431 -21.23 20.18 9.06
N GLY A 432 -21.27 20.90 7.94
CA GLY A 432 -22.52 21.35 7.30
C GLY A 432 -23.41 20.23 6.78
N ILE A 433 -24.64 20.61 6.42
CA ILE A 433 -25.63 19.75 5.74
C ILE A 433 -25.33 19.52 4.25
N ASP A 434 -24.44 20.34 3.68
CA ASP A 434 -24.12 20.39 2.25
C ASP A 434 -22.93 19.47 1.89
N LEU A 435 -23.10 18.70 0.82
CA LEU A 435 -22.16 17.72 0.28
C LEU A 435 -21.65 18.18 -1.10
N CYS A 436 -20.37 18.55 -1.20
CA CYS A 436 -19.78 19.12 -2.42
C CYS A 436 -19.19 18.04 -3.34
N VAL A 437 -19.78 17.86 -4.53
CA VAL A 437 -19.37 16.88 -5.55
C VAL A 437 -18.76 17.62 -6.74
N ASN A 438 -17.44 17.50 -6.94
CA ASN A 438 -16.76 17.95 -8.15
C ASN A 438 -16.55 16.77 -9.12
N CYS A 439 -15.93 17.02 -10.27
CA CYS A 439 -15.65 15.99 -11.26
C CYS A 439 -14.84 14.80 -10.74
N GLU A 440 -13.87 15.00 -9.84
CA GLU A 440 -13.10 13.88 -9.26
C GLU A 440 -13.93 13.03 -8.29
N VAL A 441 -14.92 13.61 -7.58
CA VAL A 441 -15.87 12.84 -6.75
C VAL A 441 -16.88 12.06 -7.62
N GLU A 442 -17.40 12.68 -8.68
CA GLU A 442 -18.29 11.99 -9.63
C GLU A 442 -17.57 10.84 -10.34
N ARG A 443 -16.31 11.04 -10.76
CA ARG A 443 -15.46 10.01 -11.37
C ARG A 443 -15.33 8.75 -10.50
N VAL A 444 -15.23 8.90 -9.18
CA VAL A 444 -15.18 7.79 -8.22
C VAL A 444 -16.49 7.01 -8.22
N TRP A 445 -17.63 7.70 -8.25
CA TRP A 445 -18.93 7.04 -8.39
C TRP A 445 -19.04 6.31 -9.74
N GLN A 446 -18.68 6.95 -10.86
CA GLN A 446 -18.76 6.32 -12.19
C GLN A 446 -17.93 5.02 -12.31
N ILE A 447 -16.76 4.93 -11.66
CA ILE A 447 -15.98 3.68 -11.60
C ILE A 447 -16.75 2.60 -10.82
N VAL A 448 -17.27 2.94 -9.63
CA VAL A 448 -18.05 2.01 -8.78
C VAL A 448 -19.36 1.59 -9.45
N GLU A 449 -20.07 2.51 -10.11
CA GLU A 449 -21.31 2.30 -10.85
C GLU A 449 -21.12 1.28 -11.99
N ARG A 450 -20.03 1.39 -12.75
CA ARG A 450 -19.72 0.47 -13.83
C ARG A 450 -19.46 -0.96 -13.32
N ASP A 451 -18.78 -1.11 -12.19
CA ASP A 451 -18.47 -2.43 -11.63
C ASP A 451 -19.67 -3.04 -10.88
N LEU A 452 -20.49 -2.21 -10.21
CA LEU A 452 -21.83 -2.59 -9.74
C LEU A 452 -22.72 -3.04 -10.89
N THR A 453 -22.71 -2.36 -12.04
CA THR A 453 -23.53 -2.70 -13.21
C THR A 453 -23.17 -4.08 -13.77
N LYS A 454 -21.87 -4.43 -13.83
CA LYS A 454 -21.41 -5.78 -14.20
C LYS A 454 -21.93 -6.83 -13.22
N TRP A 455 -21.76 -6.60 -11.92
CA TRP A 455 -22.26 -7.49 -10.86
C TRP A 455 -23.78 -7.66 -10.90
N PHE A 456 -24.50 -6.57 -11.16
CA PHE A 456 -25.96 -6.51 -11.25
C PHE A 456 -26.55 -7.15 -12.52
N SER A 457 -25.72 -7.38 -13.55
CA SER A 457 -26.11 -8.09 -14.78
C SER A 457 -25.99 -9.61 -14.64
N ASN A 458 -25.10 -10.10 -13.76
CA ASN A 458 -24.81 -11.52 -13.58
C ASN A 458 -25.62 -12.17 -12.42
N PHE A 459 -26.69 -11.51 -11.94
CA PHE A 459 -27.34 -11.86 -10.68
C PHE A 459 -27.96 -13.26 -10.61
N ASP A 460 -28.37 -13.82 -11.75
CA ASP A 460 -29.04 -15.12 -11.84
C ASP A 460 -28.07 -16.29 -12.10
N SER A 461 -26.76 -16.01 -12.22
CA SER A 461 -25.74 -17.03 -12.41
C SER A 461 -25.17 -17.54 -11.08
N THR A 462 -25.04 -18.87 -10.95
CA THR A 462 -24.62 -19.58 -9.72
C THR A 462 -23.16 -19.37 -9.32
N LEU A 463 -22.41 -18.57 -10.07
CA LEU A 463 -21.00 -18.23 -9.87
C LEU A 463 -20.80 -16.70 -9.87
N ASN A 464 -21.75 -15.92 -9.35
CA ASN A 464 -21.69 -14.46 -9.39
C ASN A 464 -20.58 -13.92 -8.47
N PRO A 465 -19.44 -13.41 -9.01
CA PRO A 465 -18.37 -12.89 -8.17
C PRO A 465 -18.79 -11.56 -7.53
N SER A 466 -18.35 -11.32 -6.29
CA SER A 466 -18.48 -10.01 -5.64
C SER A 466 -17.91 -8.89 -6.52
N PRO A 467 -18.48 -7.67 -6.48
CA PRO A 467 -17.91 -6.55 -7.24
C PRO A 467 -16.51 -6.23 -6.69
N VAL A 468 -15.60 -5.84 -7.59
CA VAL A 468 -14.16 -5.69 -7.30
C VAL A 468 -13.94 -4.78 -6.09
N PRO A 469 -13.27 -5.25 -5.01
CA PRO A 469 -12.95 -4.41 -3.86
C PRO A 469 -12.08 -3.22 -4.31
N CYS A 470 -12.35 -2.02 -3.80
CA CYS A 470 -11.68 -0.80 -4.23
C CYS A 470 -10.97 -0.08 -3.08
N VAL A 471 -9.84 0.59 -3.36
CA VAL A 471 -9.17 1.52 -2.43
C VAL A 471 -9.17 2.92 -3.01
N LEU A 472 -9.87 3.85 -2.35
CA LEU A 472 -9.92 5.26 -2.70
C LEU A 472 -8.81 6.04 -1.98
N ILE A 473 -7.77 6.41 -2.72
CA ILE A 473 -6.58 7.11 -2.24
C ILE A 473 -6.62 8.57 -2.70
N GLY A 474 -6.11 9.50 -1.88
CA GLY A 474 -6.08 10.94 -2.21
C GLY A 474 -5.50 11.79 -1.11
N THR A 475 -5.07 13.01 -1.45
CA THR A 475 -4.39 13.94 -0.54
C THR A 475 -5.19 14.18 0.76
N PRO A 476 -4.58 14.12 1.97
CA PRO A 476 -5.31 14.31 3.22
C PRO A 476 -5.92 15.71 3.39
N GLY A 477 -7.25 15.79 3.42
CA GLY A 477 -8.01 17.04 3.63
C GLY A 477 -8.76 17.58 2.41
N ILE A 478 -8.73 16.87 1.28
CA ILE A 478 -9.49 17.24 0.05
C ILE A 478 -10.97 16.81 0.06
N GLY A 479 -11.44 16.24 1.17
CA GLY A 479 -12.84 15.84 1.33
C GLY A 479 -13.17 14.43 0.83
N LYS A 480 -12.24 13.47 0.73
CA LYS A 480 -12.59 12.08 0.35
C LYS A 480 -13.74 11.47 1.16
N SER A 481 -13.57 11.38 2.48
CA SER A 481 -14.56 10.75 3.37
C SER A 481 -15.84 11.58 3.48
N MET A 482 -15.69 12.91 3.55
CA MET A 482 -16.80 13.86 3.61
C MET A 482 -17.63 13.87 2.32
N ASN A 483 -16.97 13.93 1.16
CA ASN A 483 -17.57 14.13 -0.14
C ASN A 483 -17.77 12.81 -0.87
N ALA A 484 -16.70 12.14 -1.30
CA ALA A 484 -16.83 10.86 -2.03
C ALA A 484 -17.50 9.77 -1.19
N GLY A 485 -17.12 9.60 0.08
CA GLY A 485 -17.74 8.60 0.96
C GLY A 485 -19.25 8.83 1.15
N SER A 486 -19.69 10.06 1.38
CA SER A 486 -21.12 10.39 1.52
C SER A 486 -21.88 10.36 0.20
N TYR A 487 -21.22 10.68 -0.92
CA TYR A 487 -21.83 10.63 -2.25
C TYR A 487 -22.03 9.18 -2.73
N LEU A 488 -21.05 8.31 -2.49
CA LEU A 488 -21.18 6.86 -2.69
C LEU A 488 -22.35 6.31 -1.86
N LEU A 489 -22.48 6.70 -0.58
CA LEU A 489 -23.64 6.33 0.23
C LEU A 489 -24.96 6.79 -0.40
N TYR A 490 -25.06 8.06 -0.82
CA TYR A 490 -26.25 8.57 -1.49
C TYR A 490 -26.64 7.73 -2.71
N GLN A 491 -25.67 7.47 -3.61
CA GLN A 491 -25.92 6.76 -4.86
C GLN A 491 -26.26 5.27 -4.65
N LEU A 492 -25.58 4.58 -3.72
CA LEU A 492 -25.88 3.18 -3.36
C LEU A 492 -27.30 3.01 -2.76
N LEU A 493 -27.81 4.04 -2.08
CA LEU A 493 -29.19 4.04 -1.60
C LEU A 493 -30.22 4.16 -2.74
N GLN A 494 -29.87 4.81 -3.86
CA GLN A 494 -30.74 4.90 -5.05
C GLN A 494 -30.74 3.62 -5.91
N CYS A 495 -29.77 2.71 -5.74
CA CYS A 495 -29.79 1.42 -6.45
C CYS A 495 -31.04 0.58 -6.09
N ASP A 496 -31.44 -0.35 -6.98
CA ASP A 496 -32.56 -1.27 -6.72
C ASP A 496 -32.37 -2.05 -5.38
N VAL A 497 -33.39 -1.97 -4.52
CA VAL A 497 -33.42 -2.66 -3.21
C VAL A 497 -33.36 -4.19 -3.33
N ARG A 498 -33.84 -4.78 -4.45
CA ARG A 498 -33.74 -6.22 -4.73
C ARG A 498 -32.31 -6.67 -5.02
N LYS A 499 -31.50 -5.74 -5.53
CA LYS A 499 -30.09 -5.96 -5.91
C LYS A 499 -29.15 -5.63 -4.75
N LEU A 500 -29.43 -4.55 -4.03
CA LEU A 500 -28.64 -4.07 -2.91
C LEU A 500 -29.57 -3.63 -1.77
N GLN A 501 -29.60 -4.42 -0.69
CA GLN A 501 -30.52 -4.26 0.45
C GLN A 501 -29.94 -3.42 1.58
N VAL A 502 -28.62 -3.47 1.78
CA VAL A 502 -27.93 -2.80 2.90
C VAL A 502 -26.76 -1.97 2.40
N VAL A 503 -26.59 -0.77 2.96
CA VAL A 503 -25.35 0.02 2.79
C VAL A 503 -24.77 0.32 4.16
N VAL A 504 -23.49 0.02 4.36
CA VAL A 504 -22.80 0.25 5.65
C VAL A 504 -21.70 1.27 5.46
N GLN A 505 -21.73 2.36 6.25
CA GLN A 505 -20.64 3.34 6.28
C GLN A 505 -19.90 3.26 7.62
N CYS A 506 -18.63 2.87 7.57
CA CYS A 506 -17.76 2.69 8.74
C CYS A 506 -16.75 3.83 8.86
N PHE A 507 -16.47 4.23 10.09
CA PHE A 507 -15.46 5.23 10.46
C PHE A 507 -14.59 4.65 11.58
N GLY A 508 -13.65 3.78 11.22
CA GLY A 508 -12.94 2.93 12.19
C GLY A 508 -13.90 2.04 12.99
N GLU A 509 -14.08 2.36 14.28
CA GLU A 509 -14.84 1.56 15.25
C GLU A 509 -16.36 1.84 15.25
N THR A 510 -16.82 2.82 14.47
CA THR A 510 -18.24 3.19 14.35
C THR A 510 -18.80 2.74 13.01
N ALA A 511 -19.95 2.05 13.01
CA ALA A 511 -20.66 1.66 11.80
C ALA A 511 -22.08 2.26 11.75
N TYR A 512 -22.44 2.84 10.61
CA TYR A 512 -23.79 3.28 10.28
C TYR A 512 -24.39 2.32 9.26
N VAL A 513 -25.36 1.52 9.67
CA VAL A 513 -26.06 0.55 8.82
C VAL A 513 -27.35 1.19 8.31
N PHE A 514 -27.45 1.35 6.99
CA PHE A 514 -28.65 1.75 6.28
C PHE A 514 -29.33 0.51 5.69
N ASP A 515 -30.45 0.12 6.29
CA ASP A 515 -31.31 -0.94 5.79
C ASP A 515 -32.35 -0.32 4.84
N LYS A 516 -32.24 -0.67 3.55
CA LYS A 516 -33.13 -0.16 2.50
C LYS A 516 -34.48 -0.88 2.45
N THR A 517 -34.58 -2.06 3.06
CA THR A 517 -35.84 -2.82 3.14
C THR A 517 -36.76 -2.25 4.21
N SER A 518 -36.22 -1.91 5.38
CA SER A 518 -36.96 -1.26 6.47
C SER A 518 -36.86 0.27 6.49
N ARG A 519 -36.10 0.86 5.55
CA ARG A 519 -35.77 2.31 5.46
C ARG A 519 -35.27 2.89 6.79
N ALA A 520 -34.44 2.12 7.49
CA ALA A 520 -33.95 2.44 8.83
C ALA A 520 -32.44 2.65 8.86
N VAL A 521 -31.98 3.50 9.79
CA VAL A 521 -30.56 3.69 10.09
C VAL A 521 -30.28 3.32 11.54
N ARG A 522 -29.28 2.46 11.75
CA ARG A 522 -28.76 2.11 13.09
C ARG A 522 -27.27 2.45 13.16
N LYS A 523 -26.86 3.17 14.20
CA LYS A 523 -25.46 3.40 14.54
C LYS A 523 -25.01 2.36 15.56
N TYR A 524 -23.85 1.77 15.32
CA TYR A 524 -23.16 0.84 16.21
C TYR A 524 -21.80 1.43 16.57
N GLU A 525 -21.38 1.25 17.82
CA GLU A 525 -20.10 1.70 18.36
C GLU A 525 -19.32 0.50 18.91
N GLY A 526 -17.99 0.53 18.72
CA GLY A 526 -17.09 -0.56 19.04
C GLY A 526 -16.80 -1.43 17.82
N GLU A 527 -15.53 -1.78 17.64
CA GLU A 527 -15.04 -2.52 16.48
C GLU A 527 -15.64 -3.93 16.37
N ILE A 528 -15.65 -4.67 17.49
CA ILE A 528 -16.24 -6.01 17.59
C ILE A 528 -17.75 -5.95 17.32
N THR A 529 -18.45 -4.99 17.92
CA THR A 529 -19.88 -4.74 17.70
C THR A 529 -20.19 -4.54 16.22
N SER A 530 -19.42 -3.66 15.56
CA SER A 530 -19.59 -3.32 14.15
C SER A 530 -19.33 -4.53 13.24
N LYS A 531 -18.26 -5.31 13.50
CA LYS A 531 -17.96 -6.57 12.78
C LYS A 531 -19.09 -7.59 12.91
N ASN A 532 -19.56 -7.85 14.13
CA ASN A 532 -20.58 -8.86 14.41
C ASN A 532 -21.92 -8.54 13.72
N VAL A 533 -22.28 -7.25 13.62
CA VAL A 533 -23.49 -6.82 12.92
C VAL A 533 -23.39 -6.99 11.41
N ILE A 534 -22.25 -6.66 10.80
CA ILE A 534 -22.04 -6.89 9.36
C ILE A 534 -22.05 -8.40 9.06
N SER A 535 -21.42 -9.20 9.92
CA SER A 535 -21.41 -10.67 9.82
C SER A 535 -22.81 -11.27 9.92
N SER A 536 -23.65 -10.82 10.87
CA SER A 536 -25.00 -11.34 11.02
C SER A 536 -25.92 -10.95 9.85
N LEU A 537 -25.81 -9.72 9.33
CA LEU A 537 -26.55 -9.29 8.14
C LEU A 537 -26.20 -10.15 6.92
N TRP A 538 -24.92 -10.46 6.71
CA TRP A 538 -24.50 -11.38 5.65
C TRP A 538 -24.99 -12.82 5.88
N ARG A 539 -24.88 -13.36 7.10
CA ARG A 539 -25.39 -14.71 7.44
C ARG A 539 -26.91 -14.85 7.23
N CYS A 540 -27.66 -13.76 7.38
CA CYS A 540 -29.08 -13.67 7.02
C CYS A 540 -29.35 -13.63 5.50
N GLY A 541 -28.33 -13.81 4.65
CA GLY A 541 -28.45 -13.81 3.19
C GLY A 541 -28.68 -12.42 2.57
N MET A 542 -28.50 -11.33 3.32
CA MET A 542 -28.69 -9.99 2.78
C MET A 542 -27.53 -9.61 1.84
N LYS A 543 -27.84 -8.86 0.77
CA LYS A 543 -26.86 -8.29 -0.16
C LYS A 543 -26.50 -6.86 0.25
N GLY A 544 -25.21 -6.56 0.41
CA GLY A 544 -24.77 -5.27 0.94
C GLY A 544 -23.52 -4.68 0.30
N TYR A 545 -23.27 -3.40 0.62
CA TYR A 545 -22.09 -2.66 0.19
C TYR A 545 -21.49 -1.86 1.35
N ILE A 546 -20.17 -1.91 1.51
CA ILE A 546 -19.43 -1.31 2.62
C ILE A 546 -18.57 -0.14 2.13
N ILE A 547 -18.70 1.02 2.78
CA ILE A 547 -17.80 2.16 2.63
C ILE A 547 -17.01 2.28 3.94
N TYR A 548 -15.73 1.92 3.93
CA TYR A 548 -14.88 1.92 5.12
C TYR A 548 -13.89 3.09 5.11
N ASP A 549 -14.06 4.06 6.00
CA ASP A 549 -13.14 5.20 6.16
C ASP A 549 -12.07 4.90 7.23
N VAL A 550 -10.80 4.95 6.81
CA VAL A 550 -9.64 4.66 7.66
C VAL A 550 -9.36 5.85 8.57
N ALA A 551 -10.04 5.89 9.72
CA ALA A 551 -10.06 7.01 10.65
C ALA A 551 -8.73 7.22 11.42
N LYS A 552 -8.02 6.15 11.77
CA LYS A 552 -6.70 6.19 12.44
C LYS A 552 -5.60 5.85 11.42
N ILE A 553 -4.47 6.54 11.49
CA ILE A 553 -3.32 6.28 10.61
C ILE A 553 -2.63 4.99 11.08
N GLY A 554 -2.35 4.06 10.16
CA GLY A 554 -1.71 2.78 10.44
C GLY A 554 -2.65 1.63 10.81
N THR A 555 -3.97 1.85 10.86
CA THR A 555 -4.98 0.80 11.12
C THR A 555 -5.80 0.54 9.85
N PRO A 556 -5.35 -0.34 8.93
CA PRO A 556 -6.18 -0.80 7.82
C PRO A 556 -7.43 -1.52 8.34
N PRO A 557 -8.44 -1.79 7.48
CA PRO A 557 -9.49 -2.73 7.83
C PRO A 557 -8.86 -4.06 8.25
N ASP A 558 -9.41 -4.65 9.30
CA ASP A 558 -8.89 -5.90 9.86
C ASP A 558 -9.02 -7.04 8.85
N ALA A 559 -8.17 -8.07 8.92
CA ALA A 559 -8.15 -9.13 7.89
C ALA A 559 -9.48 -9.93 7.83
N GLY A 560 -10.20 -10.03 8.96
CA GLY A 560 -11.56 -10.59 9.03
C GLY A 560 -12.68 -9.63 8.61
N PHE A 561 -12.34 -8.42 8.14
CA PHE A 561 -13.25 -7.41 7.58
C PHE A 561 -13.30 -7.48 6.03
N ALA A 562 -12.83 -8.57 5.43
CA ALA A 562 -13.01 -8.80 4.00
C ALA A 562 -14.50 -8.83 3.64
N PRO A 563 -14.92 -8.30 2.48
CA PRO A 563 -16.29 -8.45 2.02
C PRO A 563 -16.59 -9.93 1.83
N TYR A 564 -17.64 -10.41 2.49
CA TYR A 564 -18.15 -11.76 2.28
C TYR A 564 -18.64 -11.95 0.84
N ASP A 565 -18.75 -13.19 0.39
CA ASP A 565 -19.28 -13.50 -0.95
C ASP A 565 -20.66 -12.86 -1.16
N GLY A 566 -20.80 -12.11 -2.26
CA GLY A 566 -22.00 -11.33 -2.57
C GLY A 566 -22.08 -9.93 -1.94
N TRP A 567 -21.00 -9.40 -1.36
CA TRP A 567 -20.92 -8.01 -0.88
C TRP A 567 -19.84 -7.20 -1.60
N GLY A 568 -20.11 -5.90 -1.81
CA GLY A 568 -19.12 -4.95 -2.31
C GLY A 568 -18.44 -4.13 -1.22
N MET A 569 -17.22 -3.66 -1.45
CA MET A 569 -16.50 -2.84 -0.48
C MET A 569 -15.54 -1.83 -1.11
N ILE A 570 -15.55 -0.61 -0.58
CA ILE A 570 -14.56 0.44 -0.87
C ILE A 570 -13.91 0.96 0.41
N VAL A 571 -12.58 1.01 0.42
CA VAL A 571 -11.77 1.54 1.52
C VAL A 571 -11.33 2.96 1.18
N VAL A 572 -11.80 3.95 1.92
CA VAL A 572 -11.37 5.35 1.81
C VAL A 572 -10.16 5.56 2.71
N SER A 573 -9.00 5.86 2.11
CA SER A 573 -7.72 5.85 2.84
C SER A 573 -6.80 7.05 2.59
N SER A 574 -5.87 7.29 3.50
CA SER A 574 -4.77 8.24 3.25
C SER A 574 -3.71 7.59 2.37
N PRO A 575 -2.81 8.34 1.70
CA PRO A 575 -1.78 7.73 0.85
C PRO A 575 -0.72 6.92 1.61
N LYS A 576 -0.72 6.91 2.96
CA LYS A 576 0.16 6.03 3.74
C LYS A 576 -0.13 4.56 3.43
N VAL A 577 0.83 3.88 2.83
CA VAL A 577 0.78 2.47 2.41
C VAL A 577 0.28 1.54 3.51
N ASN A 578 0.76 1.68 4.74
CA ASN A 578 0.33 0.87 5.90
C ASN A 578 -1.18 0.95 6.19
N ASN A 579 -1.90 1.96 5.69
CA ASN A 579 -3.35 2.08 5.86
C ASN A 579 -4.16 1.21 4.89
N TYR A 580 -3.56 0.61 3.84
CA TYR A 580 -4.32 -0.15 2.83
C TYR A 580 -3.56 -1.31 2.18
N ALA A 581 -2.24 -1.25 2.00
CA ALA A 581 -1.52 -2.21 1.14
C ALA A 581 -1.63 -3.68 1.57
N LYS A 582 -1.73 -3.96 2.88
CA LYS A 582 -1.99 -5.34 3.37
C LYS A 582 -3.36 -5.85 2.88
N TRP A 583 -4.40 -5.03 3.02
CA TRP A 583 -5.77 -5.33 2.60
C TRP A 583 -5.89 -5.39 1.07
N GLU A 584 -5.23 -4.47 0.38
CA GLU A 584 -5.13 -4.41 -1.09
C GLU A 584 -4.52 -5.71 -1.66
N ASN A 585 -3.36 -6.13 -1.16
CA ASN A 585 -2.70 -7.35 -1.60
C ASN A 585 -3.50 -8.63 -1.25
N GLN A 586 -4.21 -8.63 -0.12
CA GLN A 586 -5.04 -9.77 0.29
C GLN A 586 -6.28 -9.97 -0.58
N LEU A 587 -6.89 -8.89 -1.08
CA LEU A 587 -8.15 -8.93 -1.84
C LEU A 587 -8.00 -8.54 -3.32
N GLN A 588 -6.76 -8.33 -3.78
CA GLN A 588 -6.43 -7.83 -5.13
C GLN A 588 -7.22 -6.56 -5.49
N ALA A 589 -7.35 -5.65 -4.52
CA ALA A 589 -8.25 -4.52 -4.62
C ALA A 589 -7.77 -3.46 -5.65
N ALA A 590 -8.70 -2.92 -6.44
CA ALA A 590 -8.41 -1.90 -7.43
C ALA A 590 -8.16 -0.52 -6.79
N ARG A 591 -7.11 0.18 -7.20
CA ARG A 591 -6.84 1.57 -6.78
C ARG A 591 -7.70 2.56 -7.55
N ILE A 592 -8.25 3.54 -6.82
CA ILE A 592 -8.86 4.74 -7.37
C ILE A 592 -8.14 5.96 -6.78
N ILE A 593 -7.49 6.76 -7.62
CA ILE A 593 -6.70 7.92 -7.20
C ILE A 593 -7.50 9.20 -7.42
N MET A 594 -7.92 9.83 -6.33
CA MET A 594 -8.66 11.09 -6.33
C MET A 594 -7.70 12.28 -6.23
N ASN A 595 -7.64 13.08 -7.30
CA ASN A 595 -6.84 14.29 -7.34
C ASN A 595 -7.37 15.37 -6.37
N CYS A 596 -6.53 16.34 -6.03
CA CYS A 596 -7.01 17.57 -5.39
C CYS A 596 -7.95 18.34 -6.34
N PRO A 597 -8.96 19.07 -5.81
CA PRO A 597 -9.75 20.00 -6.63
C PRO A 597 -8.86 21.05 -7.30
N ASP A 598 -9.30 21.55 -8.46
CA ASP A 598 -8.67 22.69 -9.13
C ASP A 598 -9.13 24.04 -8.52
N GLU A 599 -8.57 25.14 -9.00
CA GLU A 599 -8.91 26.49 -8.52
C GLU A 599 -10.40 26.83 -8.73
N MET A 600 -10.98 26.39 -9.85
CA MET A 600 -12.36 26.70 -10.22
C MET A 600 -13.36 25.78 -9.51
N ASP A 601 -13.00 24.54 -9.20
CA ASP A 601 -13.72 23.68 -8.26
C ASP A 601 -13.82 24.38 -6.88
N VAL A 602 -12.73 24.96 -6.36
CA VAL A 602 -12.73 25.69 -5.10
C VAL A 602 -13.52 27.00 -5.22
N LYS A 603 -13.40 27.74 -6.33
CA LYS A 603 -14.21 28.95 -6.60
C LYS A 603 -15.70 28.65 -6.59
N ALA A 604 -16.12 27.53 -7.18
CA ALA A 604 -17.49 27.05 -7.13
C ALA A 604 -17.94 26.68 -5.70
N MET A 605 -17.08 26.06 -4.89
CA MET A 605 -17.36 25.81 -3.47
C MET A 605 -17.51 27.13 -2.69
N CYS A 606 -16.69 28.15 -2.95
CA CYS A 606 -16.83 29.48 -2.36
C CYS A 606 -18.16 30.14 -2.73
N ALA A 607 -18.53 30.14 -4.02
CA ALA A 607 -19.79 30.68 -4.50
C ALA A 607 -21.00 29.98 -3.85
N TRP A 608 -20.95 28.65 -3.72
CA TRP A 608 -21.98 27.92 -2.97
C TRP A 608 -22.01 28.28 -1.48
N MET A 609 -20.86 28.30 -0.80
CA MET A 609 -20.76 28.58 0.63
C MET A 609 -21.18 30.01 1.01
N LYS A 610 -21.06 30.96 0.08
CA LYS A 610 -21.40 32.38 0.26
C LYS A 610 -22.61 32.84 -0.56
N ARG A 611 -23.38 31.90 -1.10
CA ARG A 611 -24.65 32.18 -1.81
C ARG A 611 -25.57 33.05 -0.94
N GLY A 612 -26.16 34.08 -1.56
CA GLY A 612 -27.06 35.01 -0.87
C GLY A 612 -26.38 36.14 -0.08
N LEU A 613 -25.04 36.19 -0.03
CA LEU A 613 -24.32 37.40 0.37
C LEU A 613 -24.20 38.38 -0.80
N ASP A 614 -23.84 39.62 -0.51
CA ASP A 614 -23.56 40.64 -1.52
C ASP A 614 -22.36 40.23 -2.43
N PRO A 615 -22.36 40.56 -3.73
CA PRO A 615 -21.24 40.25 -4.63
C PRO A 615 -19.86 40.72 -4.14
N ASP A 616 -19.77 41.86 -3.45
CA ASP A 616 -18.49 42.35 -2.92
C ASP A 616 -17.99 41.48 -1.74
N GLU A 617 -18.88 41.03 -0.86
CA GLU A 617 -18.54 40.09 0.22
C GLU A 617 -18.13 38.71 -0.33
N GLN A 618 -18.78 38.25 -1.40
CA GLN A 618 -18.40 37.02 -2.10
C GLN A 618 -17.01 37.15 -2.75
N ALA A 619 -16.72 38.31 -3.35
CA ALA A 619 -15.42 38.61 -3.97
C ALA A 619 -14.30 38.73 -2.92
N GLU A 620 -14.57 39.35 -1.76
CA GLU A 620 -13.62 39.41 -0.64
C GLU A 620 -13.33 38.01 -0.08
N TYR A 621 -14.36 37.19 0.14
CA TYR A 621 -14.18 35.81 0.60
C TYR A 621 -13.38 34.98 -0.41
N TRP A 622 -13.63 35.13 -1.71
CA TRP A 622 -12.83 34.49 -2.75
C TRP A 622 -11.36 34.92 -2.69
N ARG A 623 -11.07 36.23 -2.65
CA ARG A 623 -9.69 36.76 -2.56
C ARG A 623 -8.93 36.21 -1.34
N MET A 624 -9.61 36.03 -0.20
CA MET A 624 -9.03 35.40 0.99
C MET A 624 -8.68 33.93 0.74
N VAL A 625 -9.62 33.13 0.19
CA VAL A 625 -9.38 31.70 -0.10
C VAL A 625 -8.31 31.51 -1.17
N GLU A 626 -8.27 32.38 -2.17
CA GLU A 626 -7.24 32.43 -3.22
C GLU A 626 -5.84 32.71 -2.62
N LYS A 627 -5.73 33.71 -1.71
CA LYS A 627 -4.50 34.01 -0.95
C LYS A 627 -4.05 32.82 -0.08
N HIS A 628 -4.99 32.00 0.40
CA HIS A 628 -4.69 30.77 1.13
C HIS A 628 -4.20 29.66 0.21
N MET A 629 -4.83 29.47 -0.96
CA MET A 629 -4.42 28.46 -1.94
C MET A 629 -3.03 28.72 -2.53
N ASP A 630 -2.65 29.96 -2.80
CA ASP A 630 -1.28 30.25 -3.28
C ASP A 630 -0.21 29.77 -2.28
N LYS A 631 -0.51 29.79 -0.97
CA LYS A 631 0.44 29.42 0.10
C LYS A 631 0.34 27.99 0.62
N VAL A 632 -0.85 27.39 0.66
CA VAL A 632 -1.08 26.02 1.20
C VAL A 632 -1.91 25.11 0.28
N GLY A 633 -2.16 25.55 -0.95
CA GLY A 633 -2.77 24.83 -2.07
C GLY A 633 -4.24 24.42 -1.93
N PRO A 634 -4.75 23.74 -2.98
CA PRO A 634 -5.94 22.90 -3.15
C PRO A 634 -6.73 22.24 -2.03
N ILE A 635 -6.60 22.58 -0.75
CA ILE A 635 -7.00 21.68 0.33
C ILE A 635 -8.14 22.31 1.15
N PRO A 636 -9.42 22.07 0.76
CA PRO A 636 -10.64 22.54 1.43
C PRO A 636 -10.58 22.61 2.96
N ARG A 637 -10.05 21.57 3.62
CA ARG A 637 -9.88 21.52 5.09
C ARG A 637 -9.10 22.70 5.69
N HIS A 638 -8.21 23.34 4.92
CA HIS A 638 -7.25 24.34 5.40
C HIS A 638 -7.45 25.74 4.83
N ILE A 639 -8.22 25.92 3.74
CA ILE A 639 -8.28 27.20 3.01
C ILE A 639 -9.52 28.05 3.32
N PHE A 640 -10.64 27.44 3.70
CA PHE A 640 -11.91 28.13 3.94
C PHE A 640 -12.04 28.82 5.32
N ASP A 641 -11.07 28.61 6.22
CA ASP A 641 -11.12 29.02 7.63
C ASP A 641 -9.74 29.54 8.08
N GLU A 642 -9.71 30.77 8.58
CA GLU A 642 -8.48 31.49 8.97
C GLU A 642 -7.65 30.75 10.03
N ASN A 643 -8.30 30.14 11.02
CA ASN A 643 -7.61 29.43 12.09
C ASN A 643 -6.97 28.13 11.59
N LYS A 644 -7.67 27.39 10.72
CA LYS A 644 -7.14 26.18 10.06
C LYS A 644 -6.03 26.51 9.08
N TYR A 645 -6.15 27.62 8.35
CA TYR A 645 -5.11 28.17 7.48
C TYR A 645 -3.86 28.56 8.28
N GLY A 646 -4.02 29.33 9.37
CA GLY A 646 -2.93 29.73 10.25
C GLY A 646 -2.23 28.52 10.90
N LYS A 647 -2.98 27.49 11.31
CA LYS A 647 -2.41 26.21 11.78
C LYS A 647 -1.65 25.49 10.67
N ARG A 648 -2.21 25.37 9.46
CA ARG A 648 -1.55 24.72 8.32
C ARG A 648 -0.27 25.44 7.92
N THR A 649 -0.28 26.77 7.90
CA THR A 649 0.90 27.61 7.61
C THR A 649 2.02 27.39 8.63
N LYS A 650 1.68 27.25 9.93
CA LYS A 650 2.66 26.88 10.97
C LYS A 650 3.22 25.47 10.77
N ASP A 651 2.39 24.49 10.41
CA ASP A 651 2.83 23.10 10.12
C ASP A 651 3.74 23.04 8.88
N VAL A 652 3.39 23.74 7.80
CA VAL A 652 4.18 23.87 6.56
C VAL A 652 5.52 24.56 6.82
N THR A 653 5.51 25.66 7.58
CA THR A 653 6.74 26.36 7.98
C THR A 653 7.64 25.48 8.84
N ARG A 654 7.05 24.64 9.70
CA ARG A 654 7.79 23.65 10.49
C ARG A 654 8.42 22.61 9.58
N ALA A 655 7.67 22.01 8.66
CA ALA A 655 8.17 21.04 7.69
C ALA A 655 9.34 21.59 6.85
N LEU A 656 9.23 22.82 6.32
CA LEU A 656 10.32 23.50 5.59
C LEU A 656 11.60 23.74 6.41
N ARG A 657 11.52 23.74 7.75
CA ARG A 657 12.69 23.81 8.64
C ARG A 657 13.27 22.44 8.98
N TRP A 658 12.45 21.37 8.93
CA TRP A 658 12.87 19.99 9.21
C TRP A 658 13.47 19.27 8.01
N ILE A 659 13.37 19.81 6.79
CA ILE A 659 14.14 19.35 5.62
C ILE A 659 15.63 19.42 5.99
N ASN A 660 16.19 18.28 6.37
CA ASN A 660 17.55 18.15 6.85
C ASN A 660 18.44 17.56 5.76
N ILE A 661 19.71 17.94 5.80
CA ILE A 661 20.73 17.75 4.74
C ILE A 661 21.02 16.26 4.46
N GLY A 662 20.56 15.34 5.33
CA GLY A 662 20.79 13.89 5.22
C GLY A 662 19.66 13.05 4.61
N ASP A 663 18.43 13.56 4.45
CA ASP A 663 17.34 12.78 3.83
C ASP A 663 17.41 12.88 2.30
N GLN A 664 17.75 11.75 1.66
CA GLN A 664 18.14 11.67 0.25
C GLN A 664 16.98 11.85 -0.74
N GLY A 665 16.47 13.08 -0.86
CA GLY A 665 15.72 13.55 -2.04
C GLY A 665 14.31 13.00 -2.24
N LYS A 666 13.78 12.14 -1.37
CA LYS A 666 12.53 11.38 -1.58
C LYS A 666 11.22 12.19 -1.49
N TYR A 667 11.31 13.51 -1.61
CA TYR A 667 10.18 14.44 -1.53
C TYR A 667 9.32 14.45 -2.79
N PHE A 668 9.90 14.20 -3.97
CA PHE A 668 9.25 14.36 -5.28
C PHE A 668 9.44 13.13 -6.17
N THR A 669 9.18 11.95 -5.63
CA THR A 669 9.31 10.67 -6.31
C THR A 669 7.95 10.03 -6.62
N GLN A 670 7.98 8.86 -7.27
CA GLN A 670 6.80 8.04 -7.53
C GLN A 670 6.07 7.66 -6.23
N GLY A 671 4.77 7.43 -6.28
CA GLY A 671 3.94 7.11 -5.12
C GLY A 671 4.13 5.68 -4.60
N GLY A 672 3.12 5.19 -3.89
CA GLY A 672 3.21 3.91 -3.18
C GLY A 672 4.17 3.98 -1.99
N GLU A 673 5.12 3.03 -1.89
CA GLU A 673 6.04 2.85 -0.75
C GLU A 673 6.91 4.08 -0.41
N GLN A 674 7.03 5.02 -1.34
CA GLN A 674 7.79 6.26 -1.17
C GLN A 674 6.93 7.44 -0.66
N TRP A 675 5.68 7.23 -0.24
CA TRP A 675 4.90 8.25 0.47
C TRP A 675 5.35 8.39 1.93
N TYR A 676 6.29 9.31 2.19
CA TYR A 676 6.86 9.62 3.51
C TYR A 676 5.87 10.33 4.45
N SER A 677 4.87 9.57 4.92
CA SER A 677 3.84 10.02 5.87
C SER A 677 4.31 10.25 7.31
N GLU A 678 5.46 9.69 7.69
CA GLU A 678 5.99 9.74 9.06
C GLU A 678 6.83 11.00 9.30
N ASP A 679 7.36 11.59 8.23
CA ASP A 679 8.01 12.90 8.20
C ASP A 679 6.94 14.02 8.03
N PRO A 680 7.06 15.17 8.72
CA PRO A 680 6.39 16.42 8.38
C PRO A 680 6.35 16.81 6.88
N SER A 681 7.21 16.29 6.02
CA SER A 681 7.23 16.59 4.58
C SER A 681 5.95 16.31 3.81
N HIS A 682 5.11 15.35 4.23
CA HIS A 682 3.77 15.18 3.65
C HIS A 682 2.85 16.41 3.83
N LYS A 683 3.28 17.43 4.59
CA LYS A 683 2.63 18.75 4.65
C LYS A 683 2.98 19.66 3.46
N LEU A 684 3.97 19.31 2.63
CA LEU A 684 4.47 20.08 1.48
C LEU A 684 4.01 19.51 0.12
N VAL A 685 3.64 18.23 0.08
CA VAL A 685 3.25 17.49 -1.13
C VAL A 685 1.79 17.05 -1.15
N LYS A 686 1.25 16.93 -2.36
CA LYS A 686 -0.04 16.32 -2.71
C LYS A 686 0.23 15.13 -3.62
N ILE A 687 -0.70 14.17 -3.65
CA ILE A 687 -0.66 13.15 -4.70
C ILE A 687 -1.29 13.70 -5.98
N VAL A 688 -0.78 13.24 -7.11
CA VAL A 688 -1.35 13.44 -8.45
C VAL A 688 -1.44 12.07 -9.11
N ARG A 689 -2.60 11.74 -9.68
CA ARG A 689 -2.82 10.52 -10.46
C ARG A 689 -1.86 10.46 -11.65
N VAL A 690 -1.16 9.34 -11.80
CA VAL A 690 -0.30 9.02 -12.94
C VAL A 690 -0.67 7.64 -13.49
N ARG A 691 -0.12 7.33 -14.66
CA ARG A 691 -0.09 5.98 -15.21
C ARG A 691 1.31 5.72 -15.74
N GLU A 692 1.86 4.57 -15.39
CA GLU A 692 3.01 3.97 -16.08
C GLU A 692 2.52 2.66 -16.68
N ASP A 693 2.58 2.55 -18.01
CA ASP A 693 2.33 1.37 -18.87
C ASP A 693 1.60 0.16 -18.24
N GLY A 694 0.37 0.37 -17.74
CA GLY A 694 -0.41 -0.64 -17.05
C GLY A 694 -1.90 -0.30 -16.91
N PRO A 695 -2.75 -1.30 -16.54
CA PRO A 695 -4.20 -1.13 -16.48
C PRO A 695 -4.72 -0.42 -15.21
N PHE A 696 -3.86 -0.25 -14.19
CA PHE A 696 -4.22 0.28 -12.86
C PHE A 696 -3.83 1.77 -12.71
N GLU A 697 -4.52 2.49 -11.82
CA GLU A 697 -4.11 3.83 -11.43
C GLU A 697 -3.01 3.79 -10.36
N ASP A 698 -1.97 4.60 -10.57
CA ASP A 698 -0.98 4.91 -9.53
C ASP A 698 -0.94 6.42 -9.27
N PHE A 699 -0.13 6.85 -8.31
CA PHE A 699 0.06 8.26 -7.99
C PHE A 699 1.53 8.63 -7.89
N SER A 700 1.83 9.93 -8.00
CA SER A 700 3.16 10.49 -7.78
C SER A 700 3.09 11.75 -6.93
N ASN A 701 4.20 12.10 -6.29
CA ASN A 701 4.28 13.23 -5.37
C ASN A 701 4.55 14.53 -6.11
N ALA A 702 3.64 15.49 -6.00
CA ALA A 702 3.81 16.84 -6.51
C ALA A 702 3.79 17.87 -5.37
N PRO A 703 4.45 19.03 -5.53
CA PRO A 703 4.24 20.17 -4.64
C PRO A 703 2.75 20.53 -4.55
N ILE A 704 2.30 20.86 -3.34
CA ILE A 704 0.92 21.29 -3.08
C ILE A 704 0.51 22.48 -3.95
N CYS A 705 1.40 23.47 -4.05
CA CYS A 705 1.32 24.65 -4.89
C CYS A 705 2.74 25.10 -5.30
N THR A 706 2.84 25.96 -6.32
CA THR A 706 4.12 26.44 -6.87
C THR A 706 4.99 27.14 -5.82
N TYR A 707 4.37 27.91 -4.92
CA TYR A 707 5.05 28.57 -3.79
C TYR A 707 5.84 27.58 -2.92
N LEU A 708 5.19 26.49 -2.47
CA LEU A 708 5.85 25.48 -1.65
C LEU A 708 6.85 24.63 -2.44
N GLY A 709 6.61 24.39 -3.74
CA GLY A 709 7.59 23.73 -4.62
C GLY A 709 8.90 24.51 -4.69
N VAL A 710 8.81 25.82 -4.97
CA VAL A 710 9.98 26.73 -4.98
C VAL A 710 10.69 26.69 -3.63
N LEU A 711 9.98 26.90 -2.50
CA LEU A 711 10.63 26.94 -1.18
C LEU A 711 11.26 25.60 -0.77
N THR A 712 10.65 24.48 -1.13
CA THR A 712 11.18 23.13 -0.84
C THR A 712 12.46 22.89 -1.63
N LEU A 713 12.45 23.11 -2.94
CA LEU A 713 13.65 22.98 -3.77
C LEU A 713 14.75 23.97 -3.39
N SER A 714 14.39 25.18 -2.95
CA SER A 714 15.34 26.18 -2.44
C SER A 714 16.06 25.73 -1.16
N ARG A 715 15.44 24.85 -0.36
CA ARG A 715 16.08 24.19 0.78
C ARG A 715 16.97 23.04 0.31
N LEU A 716 16.45 22.18 -0.58
CA LEU A 716 17.18 21.03 -1.12
C LEU A 716 18.42 21.43 -1.94
N ALA A 717 18.39 22.55 -2.66
CA ALA A 717 19.53 23.05 -3.43
C ALA A 717 20.72 23.53 -2.56
N LYS A 718 20.55 23.58 -1.22
CA LYS A 718 21.66 23.79 -0.26
C LYS A 718 22.34 22.47 0.15
N VAL A 719 21.82 21.32 -0.27
CA VAL A 719 22.20 19.98 0.22
C VAL A 719 22.51 19.00 -0.91
N LEU A 720 21.80 19.13 -2.03
CA LEU A 720 21.89 18.27 -3.21
C LEU A 720 22.81 18.86 -4.28
N SER A 721 23.37 18.01 -5.14
CA SER A 721 24.11 18.47 -6.32
C SER A 721 23.15 19.10 -7.36
N PRO A 722 23.66 19.90 -8.31
CA PRO A 722 22.82 20.40 -9.41
C PRO A 722 22.20 19.27 -10.24
N HIS A 723 22.90 18.14 -10.40
CA HIS A 723 22.39 16.97 -11.10
C HIS A 723 21.17 16.38 -10.38
N ASP A 724 21.25 16.19 -9.07
CA ASP A 724 20.16 15.63 -8.26
C ASP A 724 18.93 16.55 -8.28
N ILE A 725 19.13 17.87 -8.20
CA ILE A 725 18.04 18.85 -8.33
C ILE A 725 17.38 18.73 -9.72
N PHE A 726 18.16 18.60 -10.79
CA PHE A 726 17.60 18.38 -12.12
C PHE A 726 16.86 17.04 -12.24
N PHE A 727 17.35 15.96 -11.63
CA PHE A 727 16.63 14.68 -11.59
C PHE A 727 15.31 14.78 -10.83
N LEU A 728 15.26 15.49 -9.69
CA LEU A 728 14.02 15.75 -8.95
C LEU A 728 13.02 16.58 -9.76
N VAL A 729 13.47 17.63 -10.45
CA VAL A 729 12.59 18.44 -11.31
C VAL A 729 12.11 17.62 -12.52
N LEU A 730 12.95 16.77 -13.10
CA LEU A 730 12.56 15.88 -14.18
C LEU A 730 11.58 14.78 -13.74
N GLY A 731 11.70 14.28 -12.50
CA GLY A 731 10.73 13.35 -11.90
C GLY A 731 9.32 13.93 -11.81
N MET A 732 9.20 15.25 -11.59
CA MET A 732 7.92 15.95 -11.56
C MET A 732 7.29 16.19 -12.94
N LYS A 733 7.94 15.83 -14.06
CA LYS A 733 7.51 16.22 -15.42
C LYS A 733 6.09 15.75 -15.79
N ASN A 734 5.66 14.61 -15.24
CA ASN A 734 4.35 14.00 -15.51
C ASN A 734 3.24 14.50 -14.57
N VAL A 735 3.58 15.29 -13.53
CA VAL A 735 2.65 15.72 -12.46
C VAL A 735 2.58 17.24 -12.23
N VAL A 736 3.41 18.02 -12.93
CA VAL A 736 3.50 19.48 -12.81
C VAL A 736 3.57 20.10 -14.21
N GLN A 737 2.85 21.20 -14.42
CA GLN A 737 2.85 21.96 -15.68
C GLN A 737 4.25 22.44 -16.09
N SER A 738 4.52 22.48 -17.40
CA SER A 738 5.82 22.86 -17.98
C SER A 738 6.34 24.22 -17.47
N ALA A 739 5.44 25.21 -17.32
CA ALA A 739 5.76 26.53 -16.77
C ALA A 739 6.28 26.49 -15.32
N ALA A 740 5.76 25.61 -14.47
CA ALA A 740 6.23 25.45 -13.10
C ALA A 740 7.54 24.64 -13.02
N LEU A 741 7.75 23.66 -13.90
CA LEU A 741 9.01 22.92 -14.00
C LEU A 741 10.20 23.83 -14.34
N LYS A 742 10.03 24.77 -15.29
CA LYS A 742 11.06 25.77 -15.64
C LYS A 742 11.49 26.58 -14.41
N LYS A 743 10.52 27.07 -13.64
CA LYS A 743 10.74 27.84 -12.40
C LYS A 743 11.45 27.03 -11.33
N TYR A 744 11.08 25.76 -11.17
CA TYR A 744 11.74 24.82 -10.25
C TYR A 744 13.19 24.55 -10.65
N ALA A 745 13.46 24.36 -11.94
CA ALA A 745 14.79 24.14 -12.47
C ALA A 745 15.75 25.33 -12.19
N LEU A 746 15.26 26.57 -12.06
CA LEU A 746 16.11 27.72 -11.71
C LEU A 746 16.79 27.59 -10.34
N THR A 747 16.29 26.75 -9.42
CA THR A 747 16.90 26.57 -8.09
C THR A 747 18.34 26.04 -8.14
N VAL A 748 18.78 25.45 -9.25
CA VAL A 748 20.19 25.06 -9.46
C VAL A 748 21.17 26.24 -9.45
N PHE A 749 20.71 27.47 -9.70
CA PHE A 749 21.55 28.68 -9.60
C PHE A 749 22.01 28.97 -8.15
N LEU A 750 21.45 28.29 -7.16
CA LEU A 750 21.92 28.30 -5.77
C LEU A 750 23.23 27.51 -5.57
N SER A 751 23.64 26.71 -6.56
CA SER A 751 24.94 26.03 -6.56
C SER A 751 26.03 26.84 -7.27
N VAL A 752 27.15 27.02 -6.57
CA VAL A 752 28.37 27.62 -7.12
C VAL A 752 28.96 26.78 -8.26
N GLU A 753 28.82 25.46 -8.20
CA GLU A 753 29.30 24.53 -9.22
C GLU A 753 28.52 24.73 -10.53
N PHE A 754 27.20 24.81 -10.44
CA PHE A 754 26.34 25.10 -11.60
C PHE A 754 26.73 26.44 -12.24
N VAL A 755 26.79 27.52 -11.44
CA VAL A 755 27.05 28.87 -11.96
C VAL A 755 28.46 28.99 -12.55
N THR A 756 29.50 28.44 -11.90
CA THR A 756 30.86 28.43 -12.45
C THR A 756 31.00 27.54 -13.70
N SER A 757 30.15 26.54 -13.87
CA SER A 757 30.10 25.69 -15.07
C SER A 757 29.43 26.39 -16.26
N ILE A 758 28.28 27.07 -16.07
CA ILE A 758 27.58 27.78 -17.16
C ILE A 758 28.32 29.06 -17.58
N VAL A 759 29.02 29.72 -16.66
CA VAL A 759 29.72 30.99 -16.92
C VAL A 759 30.79 30.89 -18.01
N LYS A 760 31.39 29.70 -18.17
CA LYS A 760 32.40 29.40 -19.21
C LYS A 760 31.81 29.42 -20.62
N ASP A 761 30.50 29.20 -20.75
CA ASP A 761 29.80 29.02 -22.02
C ASP A 761 28.87 30.20 -22.36
N LEU A 762 28.71 31.17 -21.45
CA LEU A 762 27.91 32.38 -21.66
C LEU A 762 28.47 33.19 -22.84
N LYS A 763 27.63 33.44 -23.85
CA LYS A 763 27.96 34.29 -25.00
C LYS A 763 26.98 35.44 -25.08
N GLU A 764 27.48 36.66 -25.17
CA GLU A 764 26.63 37.83 -25.44
C GLU A 764 26.06 37.75 -26.86
N LEU A 765 24.78 38.05 -27.01
CA LEU A 765 24.12 38.22 -28.30
C LEU A 765 24.54 39.59 -28.87
N GLN A 766 24.81 39.66 -30.18
CA GLN A 766 25.33 40.90 -30.77
C GLN A 766 24.30 42.03 -30.73
N PRO A 767 24.56 43.16 -30.03
CA PRO A 767 23.60 44.25 -29.89
C PRO A 767 23.34 45.01 -31.20
N PRO A 768 22.20 45.71 -31.35
CA PRO A 768 21.85 46.41 -32.60
C PRO A 768 22.80 47.56 -32.96
N SER A 769 23.42 48.16 -31.93
CA SER A 769 24.47 49.17 -32.09
C SER A 769 25.83 48.52 -31.84
N PRO A 770 26.80 48.58 -32.77
CA PRO A 770 28.10 47.94 -32.61
C PRO A 770 28.84 48.51 -31.40
N SER A 771 29.00 47.67 -30.39
CA SER A 771 29.76 47.95 -29.18
C SER A 771 30.66 46.76 -28.87
N LYS A 772 31.75 46.97 -28.11
CA LYS A 772 32.65 45.87 -27.76
C LYS A 772 31.87 44.85 -26.91
N PRO A 773 31.96 43.54 -27.22
CA PRO A 773 31.32 42.50 -26.40
C PRO A 773 31.69 42.66 -24.93
N ARG A 774 30.67 42.66 -24.07
CA ARG A 774 30.76 42.94 -22.66
C ARG A 774 30.56 41.64 -21.89
N SER A 775 31.49 41.31 -21.01
CA SER A 775 31.35 40.15 -20.12
C SER A 775 30.15 40.31 -19.19
N SER A 776 29.42 39.20 -18.99
CA SER A 776 28.35 39.11 -17.99
C SER A 776 28.88 39.42 -16.60
N VAL A 777 28.02 39.99 -15.75
CA VAL A 777 28.32 40.21 -14.33
C VAL A 777 28.68 38.90 -13.63
N LEU A 778 28.12 37.77 -14.06
CA LEU A 778 28.48 36.43 -13.56
C LEU A 778 29.84 35.93 -14.09
N THR A 779 30.25 36.33 -15.29
CA THR A 779 31.60 36.04 -15.81
C THR A 779 32.66 36.83 -15.06
N LEU A 780 32.36 38.06 -14.68
CA LEU A 780 33.28 38.92 -13.92
C LEU A 780 33.29 38.58 -12.42
N ASN A 781 32.20 38.01 -11.88
CA ASN A 781 32.09 37.58 -10.49
C ASN A 781 31.28 36.28 -10.37
N PRO A 782 31.89 35.10 -10.63
CA PRO A 782 31.18 33.82 -10.55
C PRO A 782 30.70 33.49 -9.12
N HIS A 783 31.42 33.95 -8.10
CA HIS A 783 31.01 33.86 -6.70
C HIS A 783 29.85 34.80 -6.33
N GLY A 784 29.37 35.61 -7.27
CA GLY A 784 28.16 36.43 -7.16
C GLY A 784 26.84 35.66 -7.27
N TYR A 785 26.87 34.35 -7.49
CA TYR A 785 25.68 33.50 -7.53
C TYR A 785 24.74 33.72 -6.31
N PRO A 786 23.41 33.55 -6.48
CA PRO A 786 22.47 33.66 -5.38
C PRO A 786 22.67 32.53 -4.36
N THR A 787 22.57 32.84 -3.07
CA THR A 787 22.77 31.87 -1.97
C THR A 787 21.46 31.41 -1.33
N GLU A 788 20.39 32.14 -1.58
CA GLU A 788 19.03 31.83 -1.13
C GLU A 788 18.05 32.14 -2.26
N ALA A 789 16.86 31.56 -2.19
CA ALA A 789 15.78 31.87 -3.12
C ALA A 789 14.50 32.23 -2.36
N ALA A 790 13.68 33.06 -3.00
CA ALA A 790 12.42 33.56 -2.48
C ALA A 790 11.32 33.37 -3.54
N ALA A 791 10.21 32.76 -3.13
CA ALA A 791 9.03 32.64 -3.96
C ALA A 791 8.28 33.98 -4.01
N ILE A 792 8.02 34.49 -5.22
CA ILE A 792 7.26 35.72 -5.46
C ILE A 792 5.80 35.39 -5.79
N THR A 793 4.89 35.72 -4.88
CA THR A 793 3.43 35.57 -5.01
C THR A 793 2.82 36.72 -5.82
N GLU A 794 1.58 36.61 -6.29
CA GLU A 794 0.93 37.69 -7.05
C GLU A 794 0.83 39.02 -6.28
N LEU A 795 0.92 40.13 -7.02
CA LEU A 795 0.84 41.50 -6.50
C LEU A 795 -0.42 41.75 -5.65
N LYS A 796 -1.56 41.15 -6.02
CA LYS A 796 -2.84 41.30 -5.32
C LYS A 796 -2.84 40.74 -3.89
N PHE A 797 -1.82 39.95 -3.52
CA PHE A 797 -1.64 39.39 -2.18
C PHE A 797 -0.60 40.11 -1.33
N ILE A 798 -0.04 41.22 -1.83
CA ILE A 798 1.06 41.95 -1.19
C ILE A 798 0.52 43.17 -0.47
N ASP A 799 0.42 43.03 0.84
CA ASP A 799 -0.11 44.09 1.70
C ASP A 799 0.91 45.24 1.88
N ARG A 800 2.23 44.97 1.71
CA ARG A 800 3.35 45.95 1.77
C ARG A 800 4.55 45.50 0.91
N PRO A 801 5.30 46.43 0.30
CA PRO A 801 6.57 46.13 -0.38
C PRO A 801 7.60 45.48 0.55
N GLN A 802 8.48 44.66 -0.03
CA GLN A 802 9.52 43.90 0.67
C GLN A 802 10.89 44.58 0.57
N GLU A 803 11.77 44.29 1.53
CA GLU A 803 13.18 44.69 1.44
C GLU A 803 13.89 43.94 0.29
N LEU A 804 14.50 44.68 -0.63
CA LEU A 804 15.31 44.11 -1.71
C LEU A 804 16.63 43.56 -1.18
N LYS A 805 16.94 42.30 -1.50
CA LYS A 805 18.18 41.62 -1.07
C LYS A 805 19.04 41.22 -2.26
N TYR A 806 20.34 41.50 -2.17
CA TYR A 806 21.34 41.00 -3.11
C TYR A 806 21.55 39.49 -2.90
N ARG A 807 21.89 38.77 -3.98
CA ARG A 807 22.13 37.31 -3.96
C ARG A 807 20.93 36.46 -3.46
N VAL A 808 19.72 37.00 -3.56
CA VAL A 808 18.47 36.24 -3.43
C VAL A 808 17.87 36.02 -4.82
N LEU A 809 17.63 34.76 -5.16
CA LEU A 809 16.95 34.35 -6.39
C LEU A 809 15.43 34.42 -6.21
N TYR A 810 14.83 35.42 -6.82
CA TYR A 810 13.39 35.64 -6.81
C TYR A 810 12.74 34.83 -7.95
N ILE A 811 11.83 33.91 -7.60
CA ILE A 811 11.14 33.02 -8.53
C ILE A 811 9.62 33.28 -8.44
N PRO A 812 8.98 33.85 -9.47
CA PRO A 812 7.54 34.10 -9.49
C PRO A 812 6.71 32.81 -9.49
N THR A 813 5.73 32.68 -8.61
CA THR A 813 4.91 31.46 -8.47
C THR A 813 3.77 31.38 -9.48
N PHE A 814 3.33 32.52 -10.01
CA PHE A 814 2.16 32.66 -10.88
C PHE A 814 2.50 32.73 -12.37
N PRO A 815 1.61 32.32 -13.31
CA PRO A 815 1.95 32.20 -14.73
C PRO A 815 2.20 33.54 -15.44
N THR A 816 1.53 34.61 -15.02
CA THR A 816 1.48 35.91 -15.74
C THR A 816 2.63 36.86 -15.39
N PHE A 817 3.69 36.41 -14.71
CA PHE A 817 4.82 37.27 -14.40
C PHE A 817 5.60 37.61 -15.69
N PRO A 818 5.83 38.90 -16.00
CA PRO A 818 6.40 39.31 -17.28
C PRO A 818 7.92 39.10 -17.38
N LEU A 819 8.39 39.02 -18.62
CA LEU A 819 9.79 39.10 -19.07
C LEU A 819 10.74 37.94 -18.69
N VAL A 820 10.70 37.43 -17.47
CA VAL A 820 11.70 36.45 -16.96
C VAL A 820 11.06 35.38 -16.07
N ASP A 821 11.63 34.16 -16.09
CA ASP A 821 11.21 33.04 -15.25
C ASP A 821 11.72 33.17 -13.79
N GLY A 822 12.76 33.99 -13.58
CA GLY A 822 13.30 34.35 -12.27
C GLY A 822 14.43 35.38 -12.38
N PHE A 823 14.78 36.04 -11.28
CA PHE A 823 15.81 37.09 -11.29
C PHE A 823 16.51 37.26 -9.94
N PHE A 824 17.68 37.90 -9.94
CA PHE A 824 18.39 38.29 -8.70
C PHE A 824 19.22 39.56 -8.89
N PHE A 825 19.65 40.15 -7.78
CA PHE A 825 20.43 41.38 -7.78
C PHE A 825 21.89 41.16 -7.37
N LEU A 826 22.79 41.86 -8.07
CA LEU A 826 24.22 41.89 -7.80
C LEU A 826 24.72 43.33 -7.57
N LYS A 827 25.64 43.49 -6.61
CA LYS A 827 26.27 44.78 -6.26
C LYS A 827 27.63 44.97 -6.96
N SER A 828 28.40 43.91 -7.14
CA SER A 828 29.79 43.93 -7.61
C SER A 828 29.99 42.91 -8.75
N PRO A 829 30.77 43.25 -9.81
CA PRO A 829 31.55 44.49 -10.00
C PRO A 829 30.70 45.72 -10.36
N ARG A 830 29.45 45.53 -10.77
CA ARG A 830 28.52 46.61 -11.13
C ARG A 830 27.10 46.27 -10.67
N LYS A 831 26.31 47.28 -10.33
CA LYS A 831 24.93 47.10 -9.86
C LYS A 831 24.07 46.54 -11.00
N THR A 832 23.62 45.29 -10.86
CA THR A 832 23.00 44.53 -11.96
C THR A 832 21.76 43.76 -11.50
N LEU A 833 20.69 43.81 -12.29
CA LEU A 833 19.59 42.83 -12.27
C LEU A 833 19.98 41.72 -13.23
N VAL A 834 20.11 40.49 -12.74
CA VAL A 834 20.31 39.30 -13.57
C VAL A 834 18.96 38.62 -13.77
N GLY A 835 18.46 38.62 -15.00
CA GLY A 835 17.22 37.96 -15.38
C GLY A 835 17.51 36.60 -16.02
N LEU A 836 16.76 35.57 -15.63
CA LEU A 836 16.92 34.20 -16.12
C LEU A 836 15.66 33.80 -16.90
N GLN A 837 15.85 33.22 -18.08
CA GLN A 837 14.75 32.72 -18.90
C GLN A 837 15.11 31.36 -19.51
N MET A 838 14.32 30.32 -19.23
CA MET A 838 14.53 28.96 -19.75
C MET A 838 13.70 28.73 -21.01
N THR A 839 14.33 28.29 -22.10
CA THR A 839 13.58 28.11 -23.36
C THR A 839 14.16 27.09 -24.34
N THR A 840 13.28 26.55 -25.18
CA THR A 840 13.61 25.76 -26.37
C THR A 840 13.58 26.61 -27.65
N ALA A 841 12.99 27.80 -27.64
CA ALA A 841 12.85 28.65 -28.82
C ALA A 841 14.17 29.31 -29.23
N SER A 842 14.34 29.57 -30.53
CA SER A 842 15.54 30.24 -31.08
C SER A 842 15.49 31.77 -31.03
N ALA A 843 14.37 32.36 -30.59
CA ALA A 843 14.17 33.78 -30.39
C ALA A 843 13.11 34.03 -29.30
N HIS A 844 13.25 35.15 -28.58
CA HIS A 844 12.39 35.66 -27.50
C HIS A 844 12.27 37.18 -27.61
N HIS A 845 11.67 37.65 -28.70
CA HIS A 845 11.35 39.07 -28.82
C HIS A 845 10.30 39.45 -27.78
N THR A 846 10.47 40.63 -27.18
CA THR A 846 9.56 41.21 -26.19
C THR A 846 8.92 42.48 -26.76
N ILE A 847 7.93 43.02 -26.06
CA ILE A 847 7.32 44.31 -26.38
C ILE A 847 7.49 45.31 -25.23
N THR A 848 7.39 46.59 -25.57
CA THR A 848 7.54 47.71 -24.62
C THR A 848 6.61 47.61 -23.41
N SER A 849 5.37 47.15 -23.60
CA SER A 849 4.42 46.94 -22.49
C SER A 849 4.86 45.84 -21.53
N THR A 850 5.43 44.73 -22.00
CA THR A 850 5.95 43.64 -21.15
C THR A 850 7.13 44.12 -20.30
N VAL A 851 8.05 44.90 -20.88
CA VAL A 851 9.18 45.49 -20.13
C VAL A 851 8.68 46.51 -19.10
N ASN A 852 7.70 47.35 -19.46
CA ASN A 852 7.09 48.31 -18.54
C ASN A 852 6.39 47.60 -17.37
N LEU A 853 5.56 46.59 -17.65
CA LEU A 853 4.85 45.80 -16.65
C LEU A 853 5.83 45.12 -15.68
N PHE A 854 6.95 44.60 -16.18
CA PHE A 854 8.02 44.07 -15.32
C PHE A 854 8.59 45.14 -14.38
N THR A 855 8.86 46.35 -14.87
CA THR A 855 9.34 47.45 -13.99
C THR A 855 8.29 47.93 -12.98
N GLU A 856 7.01 47.96 -13.34
CA GLU A 856 5.91 48.28 -12.41
C GLU A 856 5.67 47.18 -11.37
N HIS A 857 5.89 45.93 -11.75
CA HIS A 857 5.87 44.83 -10.80
C HIS A 857 6.98 45.03 -9.77
N LEU A 858 8.23 45.24 -10.20
CA LEU A 858 9.37 45.45 -9.30
C LEU A 858 9.18 46.65 -8.35
N SER A 859 8.56 47.75 -8.81
CA SER A 859 8.27 48.91 -7.94
C SER A 859 7.22 48.62 -6.87
N LYS A 860 6.26 47.74 -7.14
CA LYS A 860 5.26 47.28 -6.15
C LYS A 860 5.82 46.19 -5.23
N TYR A 861 6.74 45.35 -5.71
CA TYR A 861 7.39 44.30 -4.90
C TYR A 861 8.40 44.85 -3.90
N PHE A 862 9.18 45.88 -4.25
CA PHE A 862 10.36 46.29 -3.48
C PHE A 862 10.29 47.71 -2.94
N ASP A 863 10.53 47.86 -1.63
CA ASP A 863 10.66 49.17 -1.02
C ASP A 863 11.89 49.93 -1.57
N GLY A 864 11.74 51.25 -1.73
CA GLY A 864 12.78 52.12 -2.28
C GLY A 864 13.20 51.82 -3.73
N TRP A 865 12.40 51.06 -4.51
CA TRP A 865 12.76 50.59 -5.85
C TRP A 865 13.25 51.70 -6.79
N GLU A 866 12.62 52.87 -6.83
CA GLU A 866 13.02 53.96 -7.72
C GLU A 866 14.47 54.42 -7.48
N ARG A 867 14.82 54.62 -6.21
CA ARG A 867 16.21 54.94 -5.79
C ARG A 867 17.15 53.77 -6.06
N PHE A 868 16.65 52.53 -6.00
CA PHE A 868 17.45 51.36 -6.34
C PHE A 868 17.69 51.22 -7.86
N ALA A 869 16.71 51.50 -8.70
CA ALA A 869 16.80 51.35 -10.15
C ALA A 869 17.75 52.38 -10.82
N GLN A 870 18.06 53.48 -10.14
CA GLN A 870 19.06 54.45 -10.60
C GLN A 870 20.43 53.77 -10.82
N GLY A 871 20.94 53.85 -12.06
CA GLY A 871 22.21 53.25 -12.46
C GLY A 871 22.21 51.71 -12.54
N LEU A 872 21.05 51.06 -12.40
CA LEU A 872 20.93 49.60 -12.49
C LEU A 872 21.11 49.14 -13.95
N SER A 873 22.10 48.28 -14.20
CA SER A 873 22.24 47.56 -15.47
C SER A 873 21.40 46.29 -15.45
N TRP A 874 20.95 45.80 -16.60
CA TRP A 874 20.33 44.47 -16.70
C TRP A 874 21.21 43.54 -17.52
N ASP A 875 21.37 42.30 -17.04
CA ASP A 875 22.00 41.20 -17.77
C ASP A 875 20.91 40.08 -17.87
N ILE A 876 20.34 39.85 -19.06
CA ILE A 876 19.33 38.81 -19.33
C ILE A 876 20.03 37.56 -19.87
N ILE A 877 19.75 36.39 -19.29
CA ILE A 877 20.38 35.12 -19.63
C ILE A 877 19.33 34.13 -20.14
N TYR A 878 19.41 33.83 -21.43
CA TYR A 878 18.63 32.80 -22.11
C TYR A 878 19.31 31.43 -21.92
N ILE A 879 18.65 30.53 -21.21
CA ILE A 879 19.13 29.20 -20.87
C ILE A 879 18.42 28.21 -21.81
N GLN A 880 19.16 27.68 -22.79
CA GLN A 880 18.63 26.79 -23.80
C GLN A 880 18.93 25.31 -23.50
N HIS A 881 17.97 24.43 -23.81
CA HIS A 881 18.16 22.97 -23.79
C HIS A 881 19.19 22.52 -24.85
N ALA A 882 19.89 21.41 -24.63
CA ALA A 882 20.95 20.89 -25.49
C ALA A 882 20.58 20.76 -26.99
N ASP A 883 19.33 20.37 -27.26
CA ASP A 883 18.78 20.15 -28.61
C ASP A 883 18.25 21.44 -29.26
N SER A 884 18.19 22.54 -28.52
CA SER A 884 17.62 23.80 -29.01
C SER A 884 18.48 24.39 -30.11
N LYS A 885 17.84 24.96 -31.14
CA LYS A 885 18.52 25.79 -32.13
C LYS A 885 19.16 27.01 -31.43
N PRO A 886 20.49 27.19 -31.48
CA PRO A 886 21.18 28.26 -30.75
C PRO A 886 20.60 29.63 -31.07
N MET A 887 20.31 30.41 -30.03
CA MET A 887 19.95 31.82 -30.16
C MET A 887 21.18 32.61 -30.63
N LYS A 888 21.13 33.18 -31.84
CA LYS A 888 22.28 33.90 -32.45
C LYS A 888 22.10 35.41 -32.52
N ASN A 889 20.86 35.88 -32.60
CA ASN A 889 20.52 37.27 -32.85
C ASN A 889 20.11 37.96 -31.55
N TRP A 890 20.22 39.29 -31.50
CA TRP A 890 19.62 40.10 -30.44
C TRP A 890 18.12 39.88 -30.33
N GLN A 891 17.62 39.85 -29.10
CA GLN A 891 16.19 39.81 -28.84
C GLN A 891 15.65 41.24 -28.80
N ARG A 892 14.75 41.54 -29.74
CA ARG A 892 14.17 42.87 -29.93
C ARG A 892 13.17 43.19 -28.82
N CYS A 893 13.06 44.48 -28.51
CA CYS A 893 11.92 45.05 -27.80
C CYS A 893 11.15 45.90 -28.82
N ASP A 894 10.03 45.37 -29.29
CA ASP A 894 9.20 46.01 -30.31
C ASP A 894 8.12 46.90 -29.65
N TYR A 895 7.60 47.90 -30.38
CA TYR A 895 6.55 48.80 -29.90
C TYR A 895 5.18 48.10 -29.87
N VAL A 896 4.29 48.44 -28.95
CA VAL A 896 2.92 47.88 -28.93
C VAL A 896 2.18 48.22 -30.21
N ASN A 897 2.33 49.46 -30.69
CA ASN A 897 1.87 49.88 -32.02
C ASN A 897 3.03 50.53 -32.77
N SER A 898 3.54 49.84 -33.79
CA SER A 898 4.65 50.32 -34.63
C SER A 898 4.34 51.62 -35.39
N ARG A 899 3.06 51.97 -35.57
CA ARG A 899 2.59 53.20 -36.22
C ARG A 899 2.37 54.37 -35.25
N ASN A 900 2.20 54.11 -33.95
CA ASN A 900 1.95 55.15 -32.94
C ASN A 900 2.85 54.93 -31.71
N LYS A 901 4.08 55.47 -31.80
CA LYS A 901 5.15 55.25 -30.81
C LYS A 901 5.16 56.36 -29.77
N THR A 902 4.79 56.04 -28.53
CA THR A 902 4.86 57.01 -27.42
C THR A 902 6.30 57.30 -27.00
N ASP A 903 6.55 58.45 -26.35
CA ASP A 903 7.89 58.78 -25.86
C ASP A 903 8.33 57.89 -24.69
N ALA A 904 7.39 57.34 -23.92
CA ALA A 904 7.66 56.31 -22.91
C ALA A 904 8.20 55.02 -23.56
N GLU A 905 7.54 54.54 -24.61
CA GLU A 905 8.02 53.38 -25.36
C GLU A 905 9.38 53.62 -26.03
N LYS A 906 9.62 54.80 -26.62
CA LYS A 906 10.93 55.16 -27.17
C LYS A 906 12.04 55.06 -26.11
N LYS A 907 11.77 55.53 -24.88
CA LYS A 907 12.71 55.38 -23.75
C LYS A 907 12.93 53.91 -23.37
N ILE A 908 11.89 53.08 -23.37
CA ILE A 908 12.00 51.64 -23.09
C ILE A 908 12.83 50.91 -24.16
N VAL A 909 12.60 51.19 -25.46
CA VAL A 909 13.40 50.60 -26.55
C VAL A 909 14.86 51.07 -26.50
N ALA A 910 15.09 52.36 -26.20
CA ALA A 910 16.44 52.89 -26.02
C ALA A 910 17.16 52.28 -24.79
N PHE A 911 16.45 52.07 -23.69
CA PHE A 911 16.95 51.34 -22.52
C PHE A 911 17.30 49.89 -22.87
N TRP A 912 16.39 49.18 -23.55
CA TRP A 912 16.58 47.79 -23.95
C TRP A 912 17.78 47.61 -24.88
N ASN A 913 17.96 48.47 -25.87
CA ASN A 913 19.07 48.37 -26.82
C ASN A 913 20.40 48.95 -26.31
N GLY A 914 20.40 49.74 -25.22
CA GLY A 914 21.58 50.45 -24.73
C GLY A 914 22.03 50.13 -23.29
N ARG A 915 21.20 49.45 -22.47
CA ARG A 915 21.50 49.15 -21.05
C ARG A 915 21.11 47.73 -20.59
N VAL A 916 20.38 46.99 -21.42
CA VAL A 916 20.11 45.56 -21.21
C VAL A 916 21.12 44.78 -22.04
N HIS A 917 21.95 43.98 -21.40
CA HIS A 917 22.88 43.06 -22.05
C HIS A 917 22.27 41.67 -22.08
N GLN A 918 22.40 40.98 -23.20
CA GLN A 918 21.71 39.70 -23.44
C GLN A 918 22.73 38.60 -23.69
N TYR A 919 22.60 37.49 -22.97
CA TYR A 919 23.51 36.36 -23.05
C TYR A 919 22.73 35.08 -23.31
N GLN A 920 23.31 34.16 -24.06
CA GLN A 920 22.79 32.80 -24.20
C GLN A 920 23.77 31.78 -23.65
N VAL A 921 23.24 30.66 -23.15
CA VAL A 921 23.98 29.45 -22.78
C VAL A 921 23.16 28.22 -23.15
N ILE A 922 23.82 27.15 -23.61
CA ILE A 922 23.18 25.87 -23.95
C ILE A 922 23.68 24.81 -22.97
N LEU A 923 22.76 24.07 -22.35
CA LEU A 923 23.06 23.05 -21.34
C LEU A 923 23.56 21.73 -21.97
N LYS A 924 24.66 21.75 -22.74
CA LYS A 924 25.24 20.57 -23.40
C LYS A 924 26.12 19.74 -22.45
N GLY A 925 25.89 18.44 -22.36
CA GLY A 925 26.79 17.46 -21.71
C GLY A 925 27.13 17.72 -20.24
N LYS A 926 26.38 18.61 -19.56
CA LYS A 926 26.68 19.10 -18.21
C LYS A 926 25.62 18.73 -17.18
N PHE A 927 24.38 18.48 -17.61
CA PHE A 927 23.20 18.14 -16.81
C PHE A 927 22.32 17.20 -17.66
N PRO A 928 21.38 16.40 -17.10
CA PRO A 928 20.75 15.32 -17.84
C PRO A 928 20.14 15.79 -19.17
N GLU A 929 20.56 15.17 -20.26
CA GLU A 929 20.31 15.61 -21.64
C GLU A 929 18.82 15.52 -22.05
N ALA A 930 17.98 14.93 -21.19
CA ALA A 930 16.58 14.62 -21.42
C ALA A 930 15.55 15.68 -20.97
N ILE A 931 15.96 16.86 -20.47
CA ILE A 931 15.02 17.90 -19.99
C ILE A 931 14.39 18.69 -21.16
N LYS A 932 13.56 18.00 -21.96
CA LYS A 932 12.71 18.64 -22.96
C LYS A 932 11.47 19.23 -22.29
N PHE A 933 11.34 20.55 -22.35
CA PHE A 933 10.09 21.23 -22.01
C PHE A 933 9.22 21.30 -23.27
N SER A 934 8.02 20.71 -23.24
CA SER A 934 6.99 20.95 -24.25
C SER A 934 6.59 22.43 -24.26
N HIS A 935 6.14 22.93 -25.42
CA HIS A 935 5.87 24.35 -25.61
C HIS A 935 4.38 24.74 -25.46
N ASP A 936 3.44 23.78 -25.59
CA ASP A 936 2.05 24.09 -25.99
C ASP A 936 0.92 23.43 -25.15
N ASP A 937 1.22 22.84 -23.98
CA ASP A 937 0.23 22.31 -22.99
C ASP A 937 -0.94 21.46 -23.54
N LEU A 938 -0.76 20.79 -24.69
CA LEU A 938 -1.71 19.84 -25.30
C LEU A 938 -1.04 18.48 -25.59
N PRO A 939 -1.79 17.36 -25.54
CA PRO A 939 -1.28 16.03 -25.85
C PRO A 939 -1.36 15.72 -27.35
N GLU A 940 -0.21 15.56 -28.01
CA GLU A 940 -0.12 14.91 -29.32
C GLU A 940 0.97 13.84 -29.36
N GLY A 941 0.56 12.65 -29.83
CA GLY A 941 1.34 11.73 -30.68
C GLY A 941 2.70 11.23 -30.19
N ASP A 942 2.74 9.95 -29.77
CA ASP A 942 3.97 9.15 -29.79
C ASP A 942 4.56 9.03 -31.21
N GLU A 943 5.64 9.76 -31.50
CA GLU A 943 6.54 9.39 -32.60
C GLU A 943 7.54 8.31 -32.14
N LYS A 944 7.06 7.08 -32.25
CA LYS A 944 7.78 5.82 -32.38
C LYS A 944 9.31 5.90 -32.51
N GLY A 945 9.98 5.47 -31.44
CA GLY A 945 11.01 4.43 -31.52
C GLY A 945 12.30 4.71 -32.28
N LYS A 946 13.36 5.08 -31.54
CA LYS A 946 14.72 4.60 -31.81
C LYS A 946 15.35 4.00 -30.56
N LYS A 947 15.73 2.72 -30.64
CA LYS A 947 16.65 2.10 -29.69
C LYS A 947 17.96 2.91 -29.69
N ILE A 948 18.39 3.37 -28.53
CA ILE A 948 19.80 3.75 -28.33
C ILE A 948 20.49 2.51 -27.77
N GLU A 949 21.32 1.86 -28.59
CA GLU A 949 22.20 0.82 -28.12
C GLU A 949 23.24 1.42 -27.16
N LYS A 950 23.37 0.82 -25.97
CA LYS A 950 24.49 1.11 -25.08
C LYS A 950 25.77 0.57 -25.71
N ASN A 951 26.67 1.45 -26.11
CA ASN A 951 28.08 1.09 -26.22
C ASN A 951 28.80 1.39 -24.90
N LYS A 952 29.85 0.60 -24.65
CA LYS A 952 30.57 0.46 -23.37
C LYS A 952 31.27 1.73 -22.90
#